data_AF-A0A848WE94-F1
#
_entry.id   AF-A0A848WE94-F1
#
_cell.length_a   1.000
_cell.length_b   1.000
_cell.length_c   1.000
_cell.angle_alpha   90.00
_cell.angle_beta   90.00
_cell.angle_gamma   90.00
#
_symmetry.space_group_name_H-M   'P 1'
#
loop_
_entity.id
_entity.type
_entity.pdbx_description
1 polymer ?
#
loop_
_entity_poly.entity_id
_entity_poly.type
_entity_poly.pdbx_seq_one_letter_code
_entity_poly.pdbx_strand_id
1 'polypeptide(L)'
;GDVSAYFAQDGPGQWLSAGVTNFRGVYWEVERDTLIAVPLFVFMGIMLQRSKIAEDLLVTMAQLFGPIPGGLGISVVLVGALLAATTGILGATVVAMGLISLPAMLRNNYSKSLASGTIAAAGTLGQIIPPSIVLIILADQLSNATDQAGTLRQIEYKNATGQSVLPTEFGITSTSAGDMFLGALAPGLVLVGLYVTYILITALVRPKMAPPVPSEGKFDLQFAFHVVLALVPPLTLILAVLGSIIMGVATVNQAGAIGAIGAMIMAGYRLMEGKRGAFTPAIIAIISIVAIFVLLSQFDLNIKSIDTRTDTIGIILAVIAVLGLLVAVAWSGWRTVQIDETLKGVMVETAKTTSMVFIILLGAAMLTAAFRSFGGEELVKEFLTSLPGGFWAQFIVVMAVIFFLGFFLDFIEIAVVVVPIVAPILLSDPGANVTAVWLGVMIGVNMQTSFLTPPFGFALFYLRGVAPIEVKTTDIYKGVVAFIALQLVGLAIAGTFPSLVNFLPNQSFLTADTAPPPKNPRLQQCIEQHLFAVYDESGDALKDQIQTAMRLDISYLPENRQTELAKSFDMALGTFELVTQVRAAAANVEQATVGYRPIHKGVRRLQQEVRDIDDEIAELTNDIRRLKRSEATIPSDISDAENRIEALKAEKTAVMNEIPQSWEAEQKQFVSLLSAEKKARRDYRRNVDRAYEPVQKTLAVALSGSDLASVSADMDALTSIAENGSVEEVKAALKAARSTLSRAAPDISAINSVLTKADRALKKDGKGREKTVEFVAEAIDLYKNEVTWRERAATDLFAGLTSYDDAIKNSIGLRLQDRLPTSIARSVAACRAKHTDISLNF
;
A
#
# COMPACT_ATOMS: atom_id res chain seq x y z
N GLY A 1 -27.91 10.90 39.99
CA GLY A 1 -27.85 9.95 38.87
C GLY A 1 -26.42 9.51 38.69
N ASP A 2 -26.19 8.26 38.31
CA ASP A 2 -24.87 7.74 37.94
C ASP A 2 -24.44 8.35 36.60
N VAL A 3 -23.26 8.97 36.56
CA VAL A 3 -22.71 9.61 35.34
C VAL A 3 -22.41 8.56 34.27
N SER A 4 -22.19 7.30 34.67
CA SER A 4 -21.99 6.18 33.74
C SER A 4 -23.22 5.91 32.86
N ALA A 5 -24.41 6.37 33.27
CA ALA A 5 -25.63 6.22 32.46
C ALA A 5 -25.60 7.00 31.14
N TYR A 6 -24.72 8.00 31.00
CA TYR A 6 -24.54 8.73 29.74
C TYR A 6 -23.57 8.05 28.78
N PHE A 7 -22.84 7.02 29.21
CA PHE A 7 -21.84 6.33 28.41
C PHE A 7 -22.46 5.06 27.80
N ALA A 8 -22.35 4.91 26.47
CA ALA A 8 -22.82 3.72 25.76
C ALA A 8 -21.95 2.50 26.08
N GLN A 9 -20.66 2.73 26.32
CA GLN A 9 -19.70 1.72 26.77
C GLN A 9 -18.84 2.27 27.90
N ASP A 10 -18.63 1.46 28.94
CA ASP A 10 -17.87 1.79 30.14
C ASP A 10 -18.40 3.03 30.89
N GLY A 11 -17.56 3.69 31.69
CA GLY A 11 -17.89 4.88 32.47
C GLY A 11 -16.88 6.02 32.25
N PRO A 12 -17.10 7.18 32.90
CA PRO A 12 -16.27 8.37 32.73
C PRO A 12 -14.79 8.16 33.08
N GLY A 13 -14.48 7.26 34.03
CA GLY A 13 -13.11 6.94 34.41
C GLY A 13 -12.35 6.18 33.32
N GLN A 14 -13.02 5.23 32.66
CA GLN A 14 -12.48 4.49 31.53
C GLN A 14 -12.29 5.40 30.32
N TRP A 15 -13.23 6.32 30.06
CA TRP A 15 -13.06 7.34 29.02
C TRP A 15 -11.82 8.21 29.26
N LEU A 16 -11.63 8.71 30.48
CA LEU A 16 -10.44 9.49 30.86
C LEU A 16 -9.16 8.67 30.68
N SER A 17 -9.15 7.41 31.13
CA SER A 17 -8.02 6.50 30.97
C SER A 17 -7.71 6.21 29.49
N ALA A 18 -8.74 5.95 28.68
CA ALA A 18 -8.63 5.74 27.24
C ALA A 18 -8.15 7.00 26.51
N GLY A 19 -8.66 8.17 26.89
CA GLY A 19 -8.21 9.46 26.38
C GLY A 19 -6.72 9.72 26.68
N VAL A 20 -6.28 9.44 27.92
CA VAL A 20 -4.86 9.53 28.30
C VAL A 20 -4.01 8.50 27.55
N THR A 21 -4.52 7.29 27.35
CA THR A 21 -3.82 6.23 26.61
C THR A 21 -3.69 6.60 25.13
N ASN A 22 -4.75 7.14 24.51
CA ASN A 22 -4.74 7.64 23.13
C ASN A 22 -3.79 8.84 22.99
N PHE A 23 -3.81 9.78 23.94
CA PHE A 23 -2.83 10.88 24.02
C PHE A 23 -1.40 10.32 24.01
N ARG A 24 -1.17 9.30 24.85
CA ARG A 24 0.14 8.67 24.96
C ARG A 24 0.51 7.95 23.66
N GLY A 25 -0.40 7.22 23.03
CA GLY A 25 -0.17 6.61 21.72
C GLY A 25 0.17 7.63 20.63
N VAL A 26 -0.48 8.80 20.64
CA VAL A 26 -0.21 9.86 19.64
C VAL A 26 1.16 10.53 19.82
N TYR A 27 1.67 10.71 21.05
CA TYR A 27 2.90 11.49 21.29
C TYR A 27 4.09 10.69 21.82
N TRP A 28 3.87 9.50 22.38
CA TRP A 28 4.92 8.66 22.97
C TRP A 28 5.45 7.61 21.99
N GLU A 29 4.68 7.28 20.94
CA GLU A 29 5.17 6.47 19.82
C GLU A 29 6.00 7.35 18.89
N VAL A 30 7.28 7.53 19.26
CA VAL A 30 8.27 8.27 18.45
C VAL A 30 8.43 7.67 17.05
N GLU A 31 7.98 6.43 16.84
CA GLU A 31 8.04 5.68 15.59
C GLU A 31 6.88 5.97 14.62
N ARG A 32 5.88 6.78 15.02
CA ARG A 32 4.74 7.05 14.15
C ARG A 32 5.20 7.89 12.95
N ASP A 33 5.11 7.30 11.75
CA ASP A 33 5.64 7.89 10.52
C ASP A 33 5.14 9.31 10.26
N THR A 34 3.89 9.61 10.62
CA THR A 34 3.28 10.93 10.48
C THR A 34 3.96 12.01 11.33
N LEU A 35 4.42 11.69 12.54
CA LEU A 35 5.06 12.64 13.46
C LEU A 35 6.43 13.09 12.95
N ILE A 36 7.10 12.25 12.15
CA ILE A 36 8.42 12.56 11.56
C ILE A 36 8.27 13.12 10.15
N ALA A 37 7.39 12.54 9.33
CA ALA A 37 7.23 12.94 7.93
C ALA A 37 6.67 14.37 7.79
N VAL A 38 5.59 14.70 8.49
CA VAL A 38 4.92 16.02 8.34
C VAL A 38 5.89 17.19 8.59
N PRO A 39 6.66 17.23 9.70
CA PRO A 39 7.62 18.32 9.93
C PRO A 39 8.70 18.43 8.84
N LEU A 40 9.21 17.30 8.34
CA LEU A 40 10.25 17.28 7.32
C LEU A 40 9.75 17.80 5.96
N PHE A 41 8.53 17.42 5.57
CA PHE A 41 7.91 17.93 4.35
C PHE A 41 7.52 19.41 4.47
N VAL A 42 6.97 19.82 5.61
CA VAL A 42 6.70 21.24 5.91
C VAL A 42 8.00 22.06 5.83
N PHE A 43 9.08 21.56 6.45
CA PHE A 43 10.39 22.21 6.41
C PHE A 43 10.89 22.36 4.97
N MET A 44 10.86 21.29 4.18
CA MET A 44 11.28 21.29 2.78
C MET A 44 10.52 22.37 1.99
N GLY A 45 9.19 22.39 2.10
CA GLY A 45 8.34 23.33 1.40
C GLY A 45 8.61 24.79 1.75
N ILE A 46 8.66 25.10 3.05
CA ILE A 46 8.92 26.46 3.53
C ILE A 46 10.35 26.90 3.14
N MET A 47 11.32 25.99 3.16
CA MET A 47 12.69 26.26 2.71
C MET A 47 12.73 26.64 1.23
N LEU A 48 12.03 25.92 0.36
CA LEU A 48 11.93 26.23 -1.08
C LEU A 48 11.22 27.55 -1.34
N GLN A 49 10.18 27.86 -0.56
CA GLN A 49 9.45 29.11 -0.67
C GLN A 49 10.30 30.32 -0.23
N ARG A 50 10.94 30.25 0.94
CA ARG A 50 11.75 31.36 1.49
C ARG A 50 13.06 31.59 0.73
N SER A 51 13.59 30.58 0.04
CA SER A 51 14.79 30.71 -0.80
C SER A 51 14.54 31.31 -2.18
N LYS A 52 13.30 31.75 -2.48
CA LYS A 52 12.86 32.34 -3.76
C LYS A 52 12.92 31.42 -4.99
N ILE A 53 13.29 30.15 -4.81
CA ILE A 53 13.28 29.14 -5.88
C ILE A 53 11.90 29.07 -6.56
N ALA A 54 10.82 29.20 -5.78
CA ALA A 54 9.46 29.24 -6.27
C ALA A 54 9.16 30.41 -7.24
N GLU A 55 9.72 31.58 -6.95
CA GLU A 55 9.54 32.78 -7.78
C GLU A 55 10.27 32.60 -9.11
N ASP A 56 11.51 32.09 -9.10
CA ASP A 56 12.30 31.89 -10.31
C ASP A 56 11.72 30.80 -11.21
N LEU A 57 11.23 29.71 -10.64
CA LEU A 57 10.48 28.69 -11.37
C LEU A 57 9.31 29.30 -12.12
N LEU A 58 8.56 30.18 -11.44
CA LEU A 58 7.39 30.83 -12.03
C LEU A 58 7.76 31.78 -13.16
N VAL A 59 8.74 32.65 -12.95
CA VAL A 59 9.21 33.61 -13.96
C VAL A 59 9.78 32.88 -15.17
N THR A 60 10.59 31.84 -14.94
CA THR A 60 11.20 31.03 -16.00
C THR A 60 10.14 30.30 -16.82
N MET A 61 9.17 29.65 -16.16
CA MET A 61 8.09 28.97 -16.87
C MET A 61 7.16 29.95 -17.59
N ALA A 62 6.95 31.15 -17.04
CA ALA A 62 6.21 32.21 -17.70
C ALA A 62 6.90 32.67 -18.98
N GLN A 63 8.24 32.77 -18.99
CA GLN A 63 9.02 33.08 -20.19
C GLN A 63 8.99 31.94 -21.21
N LEU A 64 9.09 30.68 -20.74
CA LEU A 64 9.10 29.50 -21.59
C LEU A 64 7.78 29.30 -22.35
N PHE A 65 6.64 29.35 -21.63
CA PHE A 65 5.32 29.15 -22.23
C PHE A 65 4.66 30.45 -22.69
N GLY A 66 5.19 31.62 -22.32
CA GLY A 66 4.63 32.94 -22.62
C GLY A 66 4.15 33.15 -24.06
N PRO A 67 4.91 32.74 -25.09
CA PRO A 67 4.50 32.91 -26.50
C PRO A 67 3.26 32.11 -26.90
N ILE A 68 2.92 31.07 -26.15
CA ILE A 68 1.76 30.22 -26.44
C ILE A 68 0.50 30.90 -25.88
N PRO A 69 -0.63 30.92 -26.62
CA PRO A 69 -1.90 31.42 -26.09
C PRO A 69 -2.27 30.71 -24.78
N GLY A 70 -2.55 31.46 -23.71
CA GLY A 70 -2.79 30.90 -22.38
C GLY A 70 -1.54 30.43 -21.62
N GLY A 71 -0.35 30.61 -22.19
CA GLY A 71 0.92 30.11 -21.68
C GLY A 71 1.22 30.50 -20.24
N LEU A 72 1.00 31.76 -19.87
CA LEU A 72 1.21 32.23 -18.50
C LEU A 72 0.28 31.53 -17.48
N GLY A 73 -0.97 31.23 -17.88
CA GLY A 73 -1.90 30.46 -17.06
C GLY A 73 -1.47 29.00 -16.91
N ILE A 74 -0.96 28.39 -17.99
CA ILE A 74 -0.38 27.04 -17.97
C ILE A 74 0.82 26.99 -17.03
N SER A 75 1.71 27.99 -17.07
CA SER A 75 2.86 28.11 -16.17
C SER A 75 2.42 28.18 -14.70
N VAL A 76 1.36 28.94 -14.39
CA VAL A 76 0.79 29.00 -13.03
C VAL A 76 0.26 27.63 -12.60
N VAL A 77 -0.43 26.88 -13.47
CA VAL A 77 -0.92 25.54 -13.11
C VAL A 77 0.24 24.56 -12.88
N LEU A 78 1.24 24.53 -13.76
CA LEU A 78 2.36 23.59 -13.67
C LEU A 78 3.27 23.90 -12.48
N VAL A 79 3.64 25.17 -12.31
CA VAL A 79 4.46 25.61 -11.17
C VAL A 79 3.67 25.51 -9.88
N GLY A 80 2.37 25.79 -9.92
CA GLY A 80 1.47 25.63 -8.78
C GLY A 80 1.36 24.18 -8.34
N ALA A 81 1.20 23.25 -9.27
CA ALA A 81 1.21 21.82 -8.98
C ALA A 81 2.55 21.39 -8.34
N LEU A 82 3.68 21.85 -8.89
CA LEU A 82 5.01 21.51 -8.39
C LEU A 82 5.28 22.09 -6.99
N LEU A 83 4.93 23.36 -6.76
CA LEU A 83 5.17 24.04 -5.49
C LEU A 83 4.20 23.56 -4.41
N ALA A 84 2.92 23.43 -4.74
CA ALA A 84 1.91 22.97 -3.80
C ALA A 84 2.19 21.53 -3.32
N ALA A 85 2.77 20.70 -4.20
CA ALA A 85 3.26 19.37 -3.83
C ALA A 85 4.42 19.40 -2.84
N THR A 86 5.19 20.48 -2.76
CA THR A 86 6.32 20.57 -1.79
C THR A 86 5.94 21.24 -0.49
N THR A 87 5.02 22.20 -0.52
CA THR A 87 4.64 23.00 0.65
C THR A 87 3.58 22.31 1.49
N GLY A 88 2.61 21.64 0.87
CA GLY A 88 1.46 21.02 1.56
C GLY A 88 0.58 21.98 2.37
N ILE A 89 0.88 23.29 2.34
CA ILE A 89 0.16 24.37 3.02
C ILE A 89 -0.55 25.21 1.96
N LEU A 90 -1.84 24.96 1.82
CA LEU A 90 -2.67 25.50 0.74
C LEU A 90 -2.74 27.02 0.80
N GLY A 91 -3.00 27.57 1.99
CA GLY A 91 -3.14 29.01 2.15
C GLY A 91 -1.86 29.79 1.83
N ALA A 92 -0.72 29.33 2.33
CA ALA A 92 0.58 29.94 2.03
C ALA A 92 0.88 29.93 0.53
N THR A 93 0.54 28.83 -0.16
CA THR A 93 0.79 28.69 -1.60
C THR A 93 -0.13 29.61 -2.42
N VAL A 94 -1.43 29.65 -2.11
CA VAL A 94 -2.37 30.56 -2.79
C VAL A 94 -1.97 32.02 -2.58
N VAL A 95 -1.55 32.40 -1.36
CA VAL A 95 -1.05 33.75 -1.04
C VAL A 95 0.22 34.07 -1.83
N ALA A 96 1.21 33.18 -1.83
CA ALA A 96 2.47 33.38 -2.54
C ALA A 96 2.24 33.51 -4.06
N MET A 97 1.48 32.59 -4.64
CA MET A 97 1.14 32.64 -6.07
C MET A 97 0.26 33.84 -6.41
N GLY A 98 -0.61 34.28 -5.49
CA GLY A 98 -1.40 35.49 -5.65
C GLY A 98 -0.54 36.75 -5.68
N LEU A 99 0.46 36.87 -4.82
CA LEU A 99 1.37 38.02 -4.79
C LEU A 99 2.29 38.10 -6.02
N ILE A 100 2.72 36.95 -6.53
CA ILE A 100 3.68 36.89 -7.64
C ILE A 100 2.96 36.86 -9.01
N SER A 101 2.02 35.94 -9.17
CA SER A 101 1.44 35.60 -10.48
C SER A 101 0.29 36.51 -10.89
N LEU A 102 -0.55 36.94 -9.93
CA LEU A 102 -1.73 37.73 -10.26
C LEU A 102 -1.35 39.08 -10.90
N PRO A 103 -0.40 39.87 -10.34
CA PRO A 103 0.04 41.10 -10.99
C PRO A 103 0.67 40.85 -12.36
N ALA A 104 1.44 39.77 -12.53
CA ALA A 104 2.04 39.41 -13.81
C ALA A 104 0.98 39.07 -14.89
N MET A 105 -0.07 38.34 -14.52
CA MET A 105 -1.19 38.01 -15.42
C MET A 105 -1.98 39.26 -15.81
N LEU A 106 -2.27 40.14 -14.84
CA LEU A 106 -3.01 41.37 -15.10
C LEU A 106 -2.24 42.35 -15.99
N ARG A 107 -0.91 42.49 -15.80
CA ARG A 107 -0.05 43.30 -16.68
C ARG A 107 -0.06 42.82 -18.13
N ASN A 108 -0.23 41.52 -18.34
CA ASN A 108 -0.35 40.91 -19.66
C ASN A 108 -1.81 40.80 -20.15
N ASN A 109 -2.73 41.62 -19.62
CA ASN A 109 -4.13 41.70 -20.06
C ASN A 109 -4.92 40.38 -19.94
N TYR A 110 -4.55 39.47 -19.03
CA TYR A 110 -5.40 38.32 -18.73
C TYR A 110 -6.72 38.79 -18.09
N SER A 111 -7.81 38.08 -18.41
CA SER A 111 -9.09 38.36 -17.76
C SER A 111 -8.98 38.09 -16.25
N LYS A 112 -9.47 39.03 -15.44
CA LYS A 112 -9.42 38.98 -13.97
C LYS A 112 -9.93 37.64 -13.44
N SER A 113 -11.07 37.21 -13.98
CA SER A 113 -11.74 35.96 -13.59
C SER A 113 -10.92 34.71 -13.90
N LEU A 114 -10.33 34.60 -15.10
CA LEU A 114 -9.48 33.46 -15.44
C LEU A 114 -8.20 33.46 -14.61
N ALA A 115 -7.56 34.62 -14.42
CA ALA A 115 -6.35 34.74 -13.63
C ALA A 115 -6.58 34.35 -12.17
N SER A 116 -7.62 34.89 -11.53
CA SER A 116 -7.94 34.56 -10.14
C SER A 116 -8.38 33.11 -9.97
N GLY A 117 -9.20 32.58 -10.90
CA GLY A 117 -9.64 31.19 -10.87
C GLY A 117 -8.46 30.21 -11.01
N THR A 118 -7.55 30.49 -11.93
CA THR A 118 -6.35 29.66 -12.18
C THR A 118 -5.45 29.62 -10.95
N ILE A 119 -5.18 30.77 -10.33
CA ILE A 119 -4.31 30.85 -9.14
C ILE A 119 -4.94 30.14 -7.94
N ALA A 120 -6.23 30.39 -7.67
CA ALA A 120 -6.94 29.72 -6.58
C ALA A 120 -6.93 28.20 -6.78
N ALA A 121 -7.28 27.72 -7.98
CA ALA A 121 -7.32 26.30 -8.28
C ALA A 121 -5.93 25.65 -8.22
N ALA A 122 -4.91 26.29 -8.80
CA ALA A 122 -3.54 25.78 -8.80
C ALA A 122 -2.98 25.64 -7.38
N GLY A 123 -3.25 26.61 -6.49
CA GLY A 123 -2.80 26.55 -5.10
C GLY A 123 -3.43 25.41 -4.28
N THR A 124 -4.57 24.85 -4.73
CA THR A 124 -5.19 23.70 -4.05
C THR A 124 -4.67 22.34 -4.53
N LEU A 125 -3.93 22.28 -5.65
CA LEU A 125 -3.40 21.00 -6.19
C LEU A 125 -2.47 20.28 -5.21
N GLY A 126 -1.87 20.99 -4.26
CA GLY A 126 -1.01 20.40 -3.23
C GLY A 126 -1.73 19.43 -2.29
N GLN A 127 -3.07 19.40 -2.28
CA GLN A 127 -3.82 18.37 -1.53
C GLN A 127 -3.68 16.98 -2.14
N ILE A 128 -3.52 16.89 -3.47
CA ILE A 128 -3.56 15.62 -4.19
C ILE A 128 -2.23 15.27 -4.88
N ILE A 129 -1.43 16.26 -5.26
CA ILE A 129 -0.14 16.02 -5.90
C ILE A 129 0.90 15.63 -4.84
N PRO A 130 1.49 14.42 -4.90
CA PRO A 130 2.51 13.99 -3.96
C PRO A 130 3.82 14.79 -4.10
N PRO A 131 4.57 15.03 -3.00
CA PRO A 131 4.33 14.57 -1.62
C PRO A 131 3.36 15.45 -0.81
N SER A 132 2.16 14.95 -0.48
CA SER A 132 1.13 15.77 0.18
C SER A 132 0.96 15.48 1.67
N ILE A 133 0.95 16.53 2.49
CA ILE A 133 0.63 16.43 3.93
C ILE A 133 -0.79 15.89 4.14
N VAL A 134 -1.74 16.29 3.29
CA VAL A 134 -3.14 15.83 3.35
C VAL A 134 -3.20 14.31 3.22
N LEU A 135 -2.49 13.76 2.23
CA LEU A 135 -2.42 12.33 1.98
C LEU A 135 -1.68 11.58 3.09
N ILE A 136 -0.64 12.17 3.70
CA ILE A 136 0.05 11.57 4.86
C ILE A 136 -0.91 11.41 6.04
N ILE A 137 -1.70 12.44 6.35
CA ILE A 137 -2.67 12.39 7.46
C ILE A 137 -3.80 11.42 7.13
N LEU A 138 -4.35 11.49 5.91
CA LEU A 138 -5.40 10.56 5.48
C LEU A 138 -4.93 9.10 5.52
N ALA A 139 -3.68 8.81 5.17
CA ALA A 139 -3.13 7.45 5.26
C ALA A 139 -3.21 6.89 6.68
N ASP A 140 -2.79 7.67 7.68
CA ASP A 140 -2.82 7.24 9.08
C ASP A 140 -4.25 7.06 9.58
N GLN A 141 -5.14 8.01 9.27
CA GLN A 141 -6.54 7.92 9.69
C GLN A 141 -7.27 6.74 9.02
N LEU A 142 -6.99 6.49 7.74
CA LEU A 142 -7.54 5.35 7.02
C LEU A 142 -6.93 4.03 7.46
N SER A 143 -5.66 3.97 7.84
CA SER A 143 -5.07 2.75 8.42
C SER A 143 -5.81 2.34 9.70
N ASN A 144 -6.03 3.28 10.61
CA ASN A 144 -6.81 3.02 11.82
C ASN A 144 -8.26 2.63 11.49
N ALA A 145 -8.87 3.30 10.50
CA ALA A 145 -10.22 2.97 10.05
C ALA A 145 -10.32 1.57 9.40
N THR A 146 -9.28 1.11 8.69
CA THR A 146 -9.26 -0.22 8.08
C THR A 146 -9.24 -1.34 9.11
N ASP A 147 -8.56 -1.15 10.24
CA ASP A 147 -8.52 -2.13 11.32
C ASP A 147 -9.90 -2.25 12.01
N GLN A 148 -10.56 -1.11 12.22
CA GLN A 148 -11.93 -1.07 12.73
C GLN A 148 -12.92 -1.72 11.74
N ALA A 149 -12.84 -1.35 10.46
CA ALA A 149 -13.64 -1.95 9.40
C ALA A 149 -13.42 -3.47 9.31
N GLY A 150 -12.19 -3.94 9.51
CA GLY A 150 -11.84 -5.35 9.50
C GLY A 150 -12.55 -6.11 10.63
N THR A 151 -12.64 -5.48 11.81
CA THR A 151 -13.39 -6.01 12.96
C THR A 151 -14.89 -6.06 12.67
N LEU A 152 -15.46 -4.98 12.12
CA LEU A 152 -16.87 -4.92 11.71
C LEU A 152 -17.20 -6.01 10.69
N ARG A 153 -16.35 -6.18 9.67
CA ARG A 153 -16.51 -7.21 8.64
C ARG A 153 -16.39 -8.63 9.22
N GLN A 154 -15.53 -8.85 10.20
CA GLN A 154 -15.44 -10.14 10.89
C GLN A 154 -16.72 -10.46 11.68
N ILE A 155 -17.32 -9.46 12.35
CA ILE A 155 -18.60 -9.61 13.04
C ILE A 155 -19.71 -9.96 12.05
N GLU A 156 -19.79 -9.23 10.93
CA GLU A 156 -20.77 -9.49 9.87
C GLU A 156 -20.63 -10.91 9.31
N TYR A 157 -19.41 -11.34 8.98
CA TYR A 157 -19.15 -12.69 8.47
C TYR A 157 -19.55 -13.78 9.48
N LYS A 158 -19.28 -13.56 10.77
CA LYS A 158 -19.68 -14.46 11.84
C LYS A 158 -21.21 -14.56 11.95
N ASN A 159 -21.90 -13.43 11.87
CA ASN A 159 -23.37 -13.39 11.92
C ASN A 159 -24.00 -14.07 10.72
N ALA A 160 -23.35 -13.97 9.55
CA ALA A 160 -23.91 -14.46 8.31
C ALA A 160 -23.62 -15.95 8.03
N THR A 161 -22.47 -16.47 8.50
CA THR A 161 -22.00 -17.84 8.24
C THR A 161 -21.87 -18.73 9.50
N GLY A 162 -21.90 -18.14 10.70
CA GLY A 162 -21.60 -18.80 11.97
C GLY A 162 -20.10 -19.03 12.24
N GLN A 163 -19.21 -18.64 11.33
CA GLN A 163 -17.76 -18.84 11.47
C GLN A 163 -17.08 -17.60 12.08
N SER A 164 -16.33 -17.78 13.18
CA SER A 164 -15.67 -16.67 13.87
C SER A 164 -14.41 -16.11 13.16
N VAL A 165 -13.84 -16.82 12.20
CA VAL A 165 -12.59 -16.43 11.52
C VAL A 165 -12.89 -16.01 10.10
N LEU A 166 -12.61 -14.75 9.78
CA LEU A 166 -12.72 -14.21 8.42
C LEU A 166 -11.55 -14.74 7.56
N PRO A 167 -11.81 -15.40 6.41
CA PRO A 167 -10.77 -15.75 5.45
C PRO A 167 -9.97 -14.51 4.99
N THR A 168 -8.65 -14.66 4.86
CA THR A 168 -7.76 -13.55 4.48
C THR A 168 -8.06 -12.94 3.10
N GLU A 169 -8.73 -13.69 2.22
CA GLU A 169 -9.21 -13.22 0.91
C GLU A 169 -10.32 -12.15 1.01
N PHE A 170 -11.09 -12.13 2.10
CA PHE A 170 -12.17 -11.16 2.35
C PHE A 170 -11.76 -10.03 3.30
N GLY A 171 -10.54 -10.09 3.85
CA GLY A 171 -10.00 -9.05 4.71
C GLY A 171 -9.81 -7.72 3.98
N ILE A 172 -9.79 -6.63 4.75
CA ILE A 172 -9.51 -5.28 4.24
C ILE A 172 -8.00 -5.08 4.28
N THR A 173 -7.44 -4.45 3.23
CA THR A 173 -6.01 -4.10 3.23
C THR A 173 -5.85 -2.73 3.88
N SER A 174 -4.95 -2.64 4.87
CA SER A 174 -4.51 -1.37 5.41
C SER A 174 -3.76 -0.55 4.36
N THR A 175 -3.55 0.73 4.64
CA THR A 175 -2.87 1.64 3.71
C THR A 175 -1.69 2.32 4.38
N SER A 176 -0.66 2.62 3.59
CA SER A 176 0.45 3.47 3.99
C SER A 176 0.41 4.84 3.31
N ALA A 177 1.22 5.79 3.78
CA ALA A 177 1.38 7.09 3.12
C ALA A 177 2.01 6.95 1.72
N GLY A 178 2.90 5.97 1.52
CA GLY A 178 3.46 5.64 0.21
C GLY A 178 2.40 5.18 -0.78
N ASP A 179 1.47 4.33 -0.33
CA ASP A 179 0.33 3.87 -1.14
C ASP A 179 -0.60 5.03 -1.52
N MET A 180 -0.86 5.96 -0.59
CA MET A 180 -1.64 7.17 -0.88
C MET A 180 -0.96 8.00 -1.97
N PHE A 181 0.36 8.20 -1.89
CA PHE A 181 1.09 8.97 -2.90
C PHE A 181 1.02 8.32 -4.26
N LEU A 182 1.28 7.00 -4.34
CA LEU A 182 1.17 6.22 -5.57
C LEU A 182 -0.25 6.28 -6.16
N GLY A 183 -1.27 6.18 -5.31
CA GLY A 183 -2.67 6.18 -5.74
C GLY A 183 -3.18 7.55 -6.16
N ALA A 184 -2.69 8.63 -5.56
CA ALA A 184 -3.09 9.99 -5.88
C ALA A 184 -2.38 10.55 -7.12
N LEU A 185 -1.22 10.01 -7.50
CA LEU A 185 -0.40 10.54 -8.59
C LEU A 185 -1.16 10.62 -9.93
N ALA A 186 -1.78 9.53 -10.37
CA ALA A 186 -2.48 9.50 -11.65
C ALA A 186 -3.73 10.42 -11.66
N PRO A 187 -4.65 10.37 -10.68
CA PRO A 187 -5.74 11.33 -10.55
C PRO A 187 -5.27 12.79 -10.48
N GLY A 188 -4.18 13.07 -9.76
CA GLY A 188 -3.58 14.38 -9.68
C GLY A 188 -3.08 14.90 -11.03
N LEU A 189 -2.38 14.06 -11.79
CA LEU A 189 -1.95 14.39 -13.16
C LEU A 189 -3.13 14.58 -14.11
N VAL A 190 -4.22 13.80 -13.94
CA VAL A 190 -5.46 13.99 -14.70
C VAL A 190 -6.06 15.38 -14.41
N LEU A 191 -6.13 15.81 -13.14
CA LEU A 191 -6.61 17.14 -12.77
C LEU A 191 -5.74 18.26 -13.35
N VAL A 192 -4.41 18.14 -13.26
CA VAL A 192 -3.47 19.08 -13.89
C VAL A 192 -3.71 19.15 -15.40
N GLY A 193 -3.85 17.99 -16.06
CA GLY A 193 -4.15 17.89 -17.48
C GLY A 193 -5.48 18.55 -17.87
N LEU A 194 -6.53 18.35 -17.06
CA LEU A 194 -7.83 19.00 -17.25
C LEU A 194 -7.72 20.53 -17.14
N TYR A 195 -6.95 21.04 -16.17
CA TYR A 195 -6.76 22.49 -16.00
C TYR A 195 -5.98 23.10 -17.16
N VAL A 196 -4.87 22.48 -17.57
CA VAL A 196 -4.07 22.92 -18.72
C VAL A 196 -4.90 22.90 -20.00
N THR A 197 -5.64 21.82 -20.22
CA THR A 197 -6.53 21.67 -21.39
C THR A 197 -7.61 22.74 -21.40
N TYR A 198 -8.25 23.01 -20.26
CA TYR A 198 -9.25 24.07 -20.14
C TYR A 198 -8.69 25.46 -20.46
N ILE A 199 -7.50 25.79 -19.92
CA ILE A 199 -6.84 27.08 -20.19
C ILE A 199 -6.49 27.21 -21.67
N LEU A 200 -5.95 26.14 -22.27
CA LEU A 200 -5.60 26.11 -23.69
C LEU A 200 -6.84 26.27 -24.59
N ILE A 201 -7.91 25.50 -24.34
CA ILE A 201 -9.18 25.63 -25.08
C ILE A 201 -9.74 27.04 -24.92
N THR A 202 -9.71 27.59 -23.71
CA THR A 202 -10.20 28.94 -23.43
C THR A 202 -9.39 30.00 -24.18
N ALA A 203 -8.07 29.86 -24.24
CA ALA A 203 -7.19 30.77 -24.97
C ALA A 203 -7.40 30.69 -26.49
N LEU A 204 -7.67 29.50 -27.04
CA LEU A 204 -7.94 29.33 -28.47
C LEU A 204 -9.33 29.84 -28.87
N VAL A 205 -10.37 29.58 -28.07
CA VAL A 205 -11.75 30.00 -28.37
C VAL A 205 -11.98 31.48 -28.04
N ARG A 206 -11.32 32.00 -27.00
CA ARG A 206 -11.43 33.40 -26.54
C ARG A 206 -10.05 34.02 -26.29
N PRO A 207 -9.30 34.37 -27.36
CA PRO A 207 -7.94 34.89 -27.25
C PRO A 207 -7.79 36.14 -26.37
N LYS A 208 -8.83 36.96 -26.28
CA LYS A 208 -8.85 38.17 -25.44
C LYS A 208 -8.79 37.88 -23.94
N MET A 209 -9.17 36.67 -23.50
CA MET A 209 -9.18 36.34 -22.06
C MET A 209 -7.83 35.83 -21.55
N ALA A 210 -6.98 35.35 -22.45
CA ALA A 210 -5.67 34.76 -22.16
C ALA A 210 -4.70 34.99 -23.33
N PRO A 211 -4.32 36.26 -23.59
CA PRO A 211 -3.45 36.58 -24.72
C PRO A 211 -2.04 35.98 -24.52
N PRO A 212 -1.32 35.71 -25.63
CA PRO A 212 0.09 35.33 -25.55
C PRO A 212 0.93 36.51 -25.05
N VAL A 213 1.94 36.21 -24.23
CA VAL A 213 2.90 37.18 -23.71
C VAL A 213 4.03 37.33 -24.74
N PRO A 214 4.33 38.56 -25.21
CA PRO A 214 5.47 38.79 -26.10
C PRO A 214 6.76 38.30 -25.45
N SER A 215 7.54 37.46 -26.14
CA SER A 215 8.88 37.08 -25.66
C SER A 215 9.80 38.30 -25.74
N GLU A 216 10.29 38.80 -24.61
CA GLU A 216 11.29 39.87 -24.59
C GLU A 216 12.69 39.37 -25.02
N GLY A 217 12.91 38.05 -25.12
CA GLY A 217 14.20 37.42 -25.44
C GLY A 217 14.17 36.43 -26.62
N LYS A 218 15.34 36.17 -27.22
CA LYS A 218 15.53 35.07 -28.20
C LYS A 218 15.68 33.75 -27.44
N PHE A 219 15.10 32.67 -27.95
CA PHE A 219 15.34 31.31 -27.47
C PHE A 219 16.77 30.87 -27.84
N ASP A 220 17.76 31.37 -27.11
CA ASP A 220 19.18 31.07 -27.30
C ASP A 220 19.68 29.98 -26.33
N LEU A 221 20.93 29.56 -26.51
CA LEU A 221 21.55 28.53 -25.66
C LEU A 221 21.66 28.99 -24.19
N GLN A 222 21.77 30.31 -23.95
CA GLN A 222 21.86 30.89 -22.61
C GLN A 222 20.52 30.84 -21.88
N PHE A 223 19.43 31.16 -22.57
CA PHE A 223 18.07 30.98 -22.08
C PHE A 223 17.79 29.51 -21.77
N ALA A 224 18.17 28.59 -22.68
CA ALA A 224 18.04 27.15 -22.42
C ALA A 224 18.80 26.71 -21.16
N PHE A 225 20.03 27.21 -20.95
CA PHE A 225 20.80 26.93 -19.74
C PHE A 225 20.14 27.50 -18.47
N HIS A 226 19.60 28.72 -18.53
CA HIS A 226 18.87 29.33 -17.42
C HIS A 226 17.60 28.53 -17.07
N VAL A 227 16.82 28.11 -18.07
CA VAL A 227 15.63 27.27 -17.89
C VAL A 227 15.99 25.94 -17.23
N VAL A 228 17.05 25.28 -17.71
CA VAL A 228 17.54 24.03 -17.13
C VAL A 228 17.96 24.24 -15.67
N LEU A 229 18.71 25.29 -15.37
CA LEU A 229 19.20 25.56 -14.02
C LEU A 229 18.09 25.94 -13.03
N ALA A 230 17.02 26.58 -13.50
CA ALA A 230 15.86 26.92 -12.67
C ALA A 230 14.94 25.71 -12.44
N LEU A 231 14.68 24.89 -13.47
CA LEU A 231 13.68 23.83 -13.43
C LEU A 231 14.21 22.49 -12.94
N VAL A 232 15.41 22.09 -13.37
CA VAL A 232 15.93 20.75 -13.10
C VAL A 232 16.17 20.52 -11.60
N PRO A 233 16.83 21.40 -10.83
CA PRO A 233 17.13 21.08 -9.43
C PRO A 233 15.88 20.82 -8.56
N PRO A 234 14.82 21.67 -8.58
CA PRO A 234 13.60 21.41 -7.83
C PRO A 234 12.86 20.16 -8.31
N LEU A 235 12.80 19.93 -9.62
CA LEU A 235 12.17 18.74 -10.19
C LEU A 235 12.95 17.47 -9.82
N THR A 236 14.28 17.51 -9.86
CA THR A 236 15.16 16.41 -9.43
C THR A 236 14.97 16.12 -7.96
N LEU A 237 14.82 17.14 -7.09
CA LEU A 237 14.52 16.91 -5.68
C LEU A 237 13.18 16.18 -5.52
N ILE A 238 12.13 16.68 -6.17
CA ILE A 238 10.78 16.09 -6.07
C ILE A 238 10.76 14.66 -6.63
N LEU A 239 11.42 14.42 -7.77
CA LEU A 239 11.54 13.09 -8.37
C LEU A 239 12.44 12.16 -7.54
N ALA A 240 13.46 12.66 -6.85
CA ALA A 240 14.26 11.85 -5.94
C ALA A 240 13.43 11.43 -4.72
N VAL A 241 12.72 12.37 -4.11
CA VAL A 241 11.84 12.12 -2.96
C VAL A 241 10.69 11.18 -3.35
N LEU A 242 9.92 11.52 -4.39
CA LEU A 242 8.82 10.68 -4.84
C LEU A 242 9.32 9.36 -5.43
N GLY A 243 10.38 9.37 -6.24
CA GLY A 243 10.96 8.17 -6.84
C GLY A 243 11.48 7.17 -5.82
N SER A 244 12.12 7.64 -4.74
CA SER A 244 12.56 6.76 -3.64
C SER A 244 11.39 6.11 -2.90
N ILE A 245 10.24 6.79 -2.79
CA ILE A 245 9.00 6.21 -2.25
C ILE A 245 8.41 5.20 -3.24
N ILE A 246 8.27 5.57 -4.52
CA ILE A 246 7.66 4.74 -5.57
C ILE A 246 8.44 3.44 -5.79
N MET A 247 9.78 3.53 -5.77
CA MET A 247 10.67 2.37 -5.93
C MET A 247 10.81 1.55 -4.64
N GLY A 248 10.21 1.99 -3.53
CA GLY A 248 10.33 1.31 -2.22
C GLY A 248 11.73 1.38 -1.61
N VAL A 249 12.58 2.29 -2.09
CA VAL A 249 13.96 2.49 -1.59
C VAL A 249 13.94 3.21 -0.24
N ALA A 250 13.01 4.15 -0.07
CA ALA A 250 12.87 4.93 1.14
C ALA A 250 11.41 4.97 1.61
N THR A 251 11.22 4.88 2.93
CA THR A 251 9.92 5.17 3.57
C THR A 251 9.63 6.67 3.53
N VAL A 252 8.39 7.08 3.82
CA VAL A 252 7.95 8.48 3.68
C VAL A 252 8.74 9.44 4.61
N ASN A 253 9.10 9.00 5.82
CA ASN A 253 9.97 9.77 6.73
C ASN A 253 11.41 9.90 6.20
N GLN A 254 12.00 8.83 5.65
CA GLN A 254 13.33 8.86 5.03
C GLN A 254 13.35 9.74 3.79
N ALA A 255 12.34 9.64 2.93
CA ALA A 255 12.16 10.50 1.77
C ALA A 255 11.97 11.97 2.17
N GLY A 256 11.24 12.24 3.25
CA GLY A 256 11.13 13.58 3.85
C GLY A 256 12.49 14.15 4.27
N ALA A 257 13.37 13.32 4.84
CA ALA A 257 14.72 13.73 5.21
C ALA A 257 15.59 14.06 3.98
N ILE A 258 15.51 13.24 2.91
CA ILE A 258 16.13 13.52 1.61
C ILE A 258 15.64 14.87 1.08
N GLY A 259 14.33 15.12 1.15
CA GLY A 259 13.69 16.37 0.76
C GLY A 259 14.21 17.58 1.54
N ALA A 260 14.21 17.50 2.87
CA ALA A 260 14.66 18.56 3.76
C ALA A 260 16.14 18.92 3.54
N ILE A 261 17.02 17.91 3.44
CA ILE A 261 18.45 18.11 3.17
C ILE A 261 18.65 18.71 1.77
N GLY A 262 17.96 18.18 0.76
CA GLY A 262 18.06 18.68 -0.60
C GLY A 262 17.58 20.13 -0.75
N ALA A 263 16.48 20.51 -0.08
CA ALA A 263 15.99 21.88 -0.06
C ALA A 263 16.97 22.83 0.65
N MET A 264 17.62 22.38 1.73
CA MET A 264 18.66 23.16 2.41
C MET A 264 19.89 23.38 1.51
N ILE A 265 20.36 22.35 0.80
CA ILE A 265 21.45 22.48 -0.18
C ILE A 265 21.06 23.46 -1.29
N MET A 266 19.83 23.37 -1.79
CA MET A 266 19.36 24.25 -2.85
C MET A 266 19.29 25.71 -2.42
N ALA A 267 18.71 25.96 -1.26
CA ALA A 267 18.69 27.29 -0.68
C ALA A 267 20.11 27.84 -0.44
N GLY A 268 21.07 26.99 -0.04
CA GLY A 268 22.45 27.38 0.21
C GLY A 268 23.21 27.93 -1.01
N TYR A 269 22.88 27.47 -2.23
CA TYR A 269 23.43 28.08 -3.46
C TYR A 269 22.56 29.23 -3.97
N ARG A 270 21.23 29.14 -3.84
CA ARG A 270 20.29 30.15 -4.36
C ARG A 270 20.44 31.49 -3.63
N LEU A 271 20.57 31.47 -2.30
CA LEU A 271 20.82 32.67 -1.49
C LEU A 271 22.17 33.35 -1.80
N MET A 272 23.07 32.66 -2.50
CA MET A 272 24.38 33.17 -2.94
C MET A 272 24.45 33.42 -4.45
N GLU A 273 23.31 33.51 -5.13
CA GLU A 273 23.26 33.77 -6.57
C GLU A 273 24.13 34.98 -6.96
N GLY A 274 24.88 34.83 -8.06
CA GLY A 274 25.79 35.86 -8.56
C GLY A 274 27.16 35.95 -7.86
N LYS A 275 27.40 35.20 -6.77
CA LYS A 275 28.70 35.19 -6.06
C LYS A 275 29.57 34.00 -6.46
N ARG A 276 30.90 34.21 -6.51
CA ARG A 276 31.88 33.12 -6.73
C ARG A 276 31.76 32.09 -5.59
N GLY A 277 31.57 30.81 -5.93
CA GLY A 277 31.41 29.73 -4.96
C GLY A 277 29.96 29.43 -4.53
N ALA A 278 28.95 29.98 -5.21
CA ALA A 278 27.55 29.67 -4.92
C ALA A 278 27.27 28.17 -4.93
N PHE A 279 27.66 27.47 -6.00
CA PHE A 279 27.39 26.04 -6.20
C PHE A 279 28.36 25.09 -5.49
N THR A 280 29.37 25.57 -4.75
CA THR A 280 30.39 24.68 -4.18
C THR A 280 29.83 23.61 -3.24
N PRO A 281 28.90 23.89 -2.31
CA PRO A 281 28.36 22.85 -1.45
C PRO A 281 27.53 21.84 -2.24
N ALA A 282 26.75 22.31 -3.22
CA ALA A 282 25.94 21.44 -4.07
C ALA A 282 26.80 20.49 -4.93
N ILE A 283 27.91 20.98 -5.49
CA ILE A 283 28.85 20.16 -6.27
C ILE A 283 29.49 19.09 -5.38
N ILE A 284 29.94 19.45 -4.16
CA ILE A 284 30.49 18.49 -3.21
C ILE A 284 29.45 17.43 -2.87
N ALA A 285 28.20 17.82 -2.59
CA ALA A 285 27.12 16.89 -2.30
C ALA A 285 26.87 15.92 -3.46
N ILE A 286 26.79 16.41 -4.71
CA ILE A 286 26.58 15.57 -5.90
C ILE A 286 27.74 14.59 -6.08
N ILE A 287 28.99 15.06 -5.97
CA ILE A 287 30.17 14.19 -6.08
C ILE A 287 30.16 13.11 -4.99
N SER A 288 29.84 13.48 -3.75
CA SER A 288 29.72 12.54 -2.64
C SER A 288 28.61 11.52 -2.85
N ILE A 289 27.42 11.92 -3.33
CA ILE A 289 26.31 11.01 -3.62
C ILE A 289 26.68 10.03 -4.75
N VAL A 290 27.27 10.54 -5.83
CA VAL A 290 27.74 9.70 -6.95
C VAL A 290 28.82 8.74 -6.47
N ALA A 291 29.77 9.19 -5.65
CA ALA A 291 30.78 8.33 -5.07
C ALA A 291 30.16 7.23 -4.18
N ILE A 292 29.22 7.57 -3.31
CA ILE A 292 28.50 6.58 -2.46
C ILE A 292 27.77 5.56 -3.33
N PHE A 293 27.07 6.01 -4.37
CA PHE A 293 26.34 5.13 -5.28
C PHE A 293 27.27 4.16 -6.03
N VAL A 294 28.38 4.66 -6.57
CA VAL A 294 29.40 3.83 -7.24
C VAL A 294 30.02 2.83 -6.26
N LEU A 295 30.30 3.24 -5.03
CA LEU A 295 30.86 2.37 -4.00
C LEU A 295 29.88 1.27 -3.59
N LEU A 296 28.59 1.58 -3.41
CA LEU A 296 27.53 0.60 -3.12
C LEU A 296 27.35 -0.41 -4.25
N SER A 297 27.61 -0.03 -5.50
CA SER A 297 27.49 -0.92 -6.65
C SER A 297 28.71 -1.82 -6.85
N GLN A 298 29.88 -1.45 -6.33
CA GLN A 298 31.15 -2.15 -6.60
C GLN A 298 31.73 -2.87 -5.39
N PHE A 299 31.36 -2.48 -4.16
CA PHE A 299 31.91 -2.99 -2.91
C PHE A 299 30.79 -3.40 -1.95
N ASP A 300 31.01 -4.47 -1.17
CA ASP A 300 30.17 -4.78 -0.01
C ASP A 300 30.59 -3.89 1.17
N LEU A 301 29.76 -2.90 1.51
CA LEU A 301 30.05 -1.91 2.55
C LEU A 301 29.63 -2.37 3.95
N ASN A 302 29.34 -3.65 4.14
CA ASN A 302 28.96 -4.17 5.45
C ASN A 302 30.17 -4.29 6.39
N ILE A 303 30.17 -3.44 7.41
CA ILE A 303 31.24 -3.33 8.42
C ILE A 303 31.45 -4.66 9.18
N LYS A 304 30.42 -5.53 9.25
CA LYS A 304 30.50 -6.82 9.95
C LYS A 304 31.05 -7.96 9.09
N SER A 305 31.13 -7.79 7.77
CA SER A 305 31.61 -8.82 6.83
C SER A 305 32.97 -8.48 6.21
N ILE A 306 33.78 -7.66 6.88
CA ILE A 306 35.12 -7.31 6.38
C ILE A 306 36.02 -8.54 6.44
N ASP A 307 36.36 -9.08 5.28
CA ASP A 307 37.26 -10.24 5.15
C ASP A 307 38.49 -9.91 4.29
N THR A 308 38.39 -8.93 3.37
CA THR A 308 39.46 -8.58 2.43
C THR A 308 39.98 -7.13 2.58
N ARG A 309 41.21 -6.89 2.10
CA ARG A 309 41.76 -5.52 2.01
C ARG A 309 40.95 -4.62 1.07
N THR A 310 40.30 -5.18 0.05
CA THR A 310 39.43 -4.44 -0.87
C THR A 310 38.18 -3.90 -0.18
N ASP A 311 37.57 -4.68 0.72
CA ASP A 311 36.40 -4.24 1.50
C ASP A 311 36.78 -3.08 2.44
N THR A 312 37.97 -3.18 3.04
CA THR A 312 38.51 -2.11 3.90
C THR A 312 38.70 -0.80 3.12
N ILE A 313 39.24 -0.87 1.90
CA ILE A 313 39.40 0.31 1.03
C ILE A 313 38.04 0.87 0.63
N GLY A 314 37.09 0.01 0.25
CA GLY A 314 35.72 0.40 -0.10
C GLY A 314 35.04 1.16 1.04
N ILE A 315 35.14 0.66 2.28
CA ILE A 315 34.60 1.30 3.47
C ILE A 315 35.28 2.65 3.75
N ILE A 316 36.60 2.76 3.64
CA ILE A 316 37.31 4.04 3.85
C ILE A 316 36.86 5.09 2.84
N LEU A 317 36.77 4.72 1.56
CA LEU A 317 36.27 5.61 0.51
C LEU A 317 34.81 6.02 0.76
N ALA A 318 33.98 5.09 1.25
CA ALA A 318 32.59 5.37 1.60
C ALA A 318 32.51 6.38 2.76
N VAL A 319 33.34 6.22 3.79
CA VAL A 319 33.43 7.16 4.92
C VAL A 319 33.85 8.56 4.44
N ILE A 320 34.84 8.66 3.55
CA ILE A 320 35.27 9.94 2.98
C ILE A 320 34.12 10.59 2.18
N ALA A 321 33.41 9.80 1.37
CA ALA A 321 32.29 10.30 0.58
C ALA A 321 31.14 10.80 1.48
N VAL A 322 30.81 10.07 2.56
CA VAL A 322 29.83 10.47 3.57
C VAL A 322 30.26 11.74 4.32
N LEU A 323 31.53 11.86 4.71
CA LEU A 323 32.06 13.08 5.32
C LEU A 323 31.95 14.27 4.37
N GLY A 324 32.25 14.09 3.08
CA GLY A 324 32.05 15.11 2.06
C GLY A 324 30.60 15.58 1.97
N LEU A 325 29.64 14.64 2.03
CA LEU A 325 28.22 14.95 2.04
C LEU A 325 27.83 15.75 3.29
N LEU A 326 28.29 15.32 4.48
CA LEU A 326 28.02 16.02 5.74
C LEU A 326 28.61 17.44 5.74
N VAL A 327 29.82 17.64 5.21
CA VAL A 327 30.42 18.96 5.05
C VAL A 327 29.58 19.84 4.11
N ALA A 328 29.10 19.29 2.99
CA ALA A 328 28.23 20.02 2.07
C ALA A 328 26.91 20.46 2.72
N VAL A 329 26.28 19.57 3.49
CA VAL A 329 25.04 19.87 4.23
C VAL A 329 25.30 20.91 5.31
N ALA A 330 26.34 20.74 6.13
CA ALA A 330 26.71 21.68 7.19
C ALA A 330 27.06 23.07 6.63
N TRP A 331 27.79 23.14 5.51
CA TRP A 331 28.09 24.40 4.86
C TRP A 331 26.83 25.07 4.31
N SER A 332 25.94 24.30 3.67
CA SER A 332 24.66 24.83 3.18
C SER A 332 23.78 25.35 4.32
N GLY A 333 23.68 24.60 5.42
CA GLY A 333 22.98 25.01 6.63
C GLY A 333 23.58 26.25 7.28
N TRP A 334 24.90 26.35 7.35
CA TRP A 334 25.57 27.55 7.86
C TRP A 334 25.24 28.79 7.01
N ARG A 335 25.23 28.66 5.67
CA ARG A 335 24.83 29.76 4.78
C ARG A 335 23.38 30.19 4.99
N THR A 336 22.46 29.24 5.14
CA THR A 336 21.02 29.55 5.32
C THR A 336 20.71 30.14 6.69
N VAL A 337 21.56 29.91 7.71
CA VAL A 337 21.50 30.63 8.99
C VAL A 337 21.99 32.06 8.85
N GLN A 338 23.13 32.26 8.17
CA GLN A 338 23.80 33.56 8.10
C GLN A 338 23.12 34.53 7.13
N ILE A 339 22.49 34.03 6.06
CA ILE A 339 21.86 34.86 5.03
C ILE A 339 20.36 35.02 5.34
N ASP A 340 19.94 36.27 5.57
CA ASP A 340 18.55 36.70 5.82
C ASP A 340 17.84 35.95 6.98
N GLU A 341 18.62 35.35 7.90
CA GLU A 341 18.13 34.43 8.93
C GLU A 341 17.15 33.37 8.39
N THR A 342 17.35 32.94 7.14
CA THR A 342 16.37 32.14 6.40
C THR A 342 16.04 30.85 7.15
N LEU A 343 17.04 30.11 7.62
CA LEU A 343 16.83 28.86 8.35
C LEU A 343 16.05 29.06 9.65
N LYS A 344 16.31 30.16 10.38
CA LYS A 344 15.60 30.47 11.62
C LYS A 344 14.14 30.78 11.35
N GLY A 345 13.83 31.53 10.28
CA GLY A 345 12.47 31.75 9.82
C GLY A 345 11.75 30.45 9.44
N VAL A 346 12.42 29.60 8.65
CA VAL A 346 11.90 28.29 8.23
C VAL A 346 11.62 27.40 9.44
N MET A 347 12.54 27.33 10.41
CA MET A 347 12.35 26.54 11.63
C MET A 347 11.16 27.02 12.47
N VAL A 348 10.98 28.33 12.62
CA VAL A 348 9.85 28.88 13.38
C VAL A 348 8.52 28.59 12.69
N GLU A 349 8.41 28.78 11.37
CA GLU A 349 7.19 28.48 10.63
C GLU A 349 6.89 26.98 10.59
N THR A 350 7.93 26.14 10.46
CA THR A 350 7.81 24.69 10.54
C THR A 350 7.29 24.27 11.91
N ALA A 351 7.87 24.78 12.99
CA ALA A 351 7.44 24.47 14.35
C ALA A 351 6.00 24.92 14.62
N LYS A 352 5.61 26.12 14.16
CA LYS A 352 4.23 26.62 14.29
C LYS A 352 3.22 25.74 13.55
N THR A 353 3.48 25.45 12.28
CA THR A 353 2.59 24.63 11.44
C THR A 353 2.45 23.23 12.01
N THR A 354 3.58 22.62 12.38
CA THR A 354 3.65 21.28 12.98
C THR A 354 2.90 21.23 14.33
N SER A 355 3.11 22.23 15.20
CA SER A 355 2.43 22.32 16.49
C SER A 355 0.92 22.46 16.33
N MET A 356 0.45 23.28 15.38
CA MET A 356 -0.97 23.39 15.05
C MET A 356 -1.55 22.05 14.61
N VAL A 357 -0.90 21.34 13.68
CA VAL A 357 -1.35 20.02 13.20
C VAL A 357 -1.45 19.04 14.37
N PHE A 358 -0.45 18.98 15.25
CA PHE A 358 -0.45 18.06 16.38
C PHE A 358 -1.50 18.40 17.44
N ILE A 359 -1.71 19.68 17.76
CA ILE A 359 -2.78 20.09 18.69
C ILE A 359 -4.15 19.68 18.15
N ILE A 360 -4.38 19.82 16.83
CA ILE A 360 -5.62 19.37 16.20
C ILE A 360 -5.76 17.84 16.27
N LEU A 361 -4.69 17.10 15.94
CA LEU A 361 -4.69 15.63 16.05
C LEU A 361 -5.04 15.15 17.46
N LEU A 362 -4.52 15.84 18.47
CA LEU A 362 -4.85 15.57 19.86
C LEU A 362 -6.33 15.83 20.18
N GLY A 363 -6.83 17.03 19.86
CA GLY A 363 -8.21 17.40 20.14
C GLY A 363 -9.20 16.46 19.45
N ALA A 364 -8.89 16.05 18.22
CA ALA A 364 -9.70 15.13 17.45
C ALA A 364 -9.62 13.68 17.97
N ALA A 365 -8.47 13.21 18.47
CA ALA A 365 -8.39 11.90 19.14
C ALA A 365 -9.24 11.86 20.42
N MET A 366 -9.22 12.95 21.21
CA MET A 366 -10.08 13.08 22.40
C MET A 366 -11.56 13.16 22.02
N LEU A 367 -11.89 13.92 20.98
CA LEU A 367 -13.26 14.02 20.46
C LEU A 367 -13.76 12.67 19.94
N THR A 368 -12.96 11.93 19.18
CA THR A 368 -13.32 10.61 18.66
C THR A 368 -13.54 9.61 19.80
N ALA A 369 -12.66 9.62 20.81
CA ALA A 369 -12.83 8.79 22.00
C ALA A 369 -14.11 9.13 22.76
N ALA A 370 -14.42 10.42 22.94
CA ALA A 370 -15.66 10.88 23.56
C ALA A 370 -16.89 10.50 22.73
N PHE A 371 -16.88 10.82 21.43
CA PHE A 371 -17.96 10.53 20.50
C PHE A 371 -18.30 9.04 20.50
N ARG A 372 -17.28 8.18 20.45
CA ARG A 372 -17.45 6.73 20.55
C ARG A 372 -17.99 6.29 21.90
N SER A 373 -17.47 6.85 23.00
CA SER A 373 -17.93 6.50 24.35
C SER A 373 -19.39 6.90 24.61
N PHE A 374 -19.89 7.94 23.94
CA PHE A 374 -21.28 8.37 23.96
C PHE A 374 -22.17 7.65 22.92
N GLY A 375 -21.63 6.68 22.15
CA GLY A 375 -22.40 5.92 21.16
C GLY A 375 -22.60 6.62 19.81
N GLY A 376 -21.89 7.70 19.54
CA GLY A 376 -22.03 8.47 18.30
C GLY A 376 -21.67 7.68 17.03
N GLU A 377 -20.75 6.71 17.13
CA GLU A 377 -20.38 5.84 16.01
C GLU A 377 -21.57 4.97 15.56
N GLU A 378 -22.31 4.40 16.51
CA GLU A 378 -23.48 3.57 16.21
C GLU A 378 -24.60 4.42 15.60
N LEU A 379 -24.83 5.64 16.09
CA LEU A 379 -25.80 6.57 15.52
C LEU A 379 -25.50 6.90 14.04
N VAL A 380 -24.23 7.18 13.72
CA VAL A 380 -23.83 7.49 12.33
C VAL A 380 -23.92 6.24 11.46
N LYS A 381 -23.52 5.08 11.99
CA LYS A 381 -23.65 3.79 11.30
C LYS A 381 -25.10 3.49 10.98
N GLU A 382 -26.00 3.53 11.96
CA GLU A 382 -27.43 3.27 11.79
C GLU A 382 -28.04 4.23 10.76
N PHE A 383 -27.74 5.52 10.86
CA PHE A 383 -28.19 6.51 9.88
C PHE A 383 -27.73 6.16 8.47
N LEU A 384 -26.45 5.85 8.26
CA LEU A 384 -25.92 5.50 6.94
C LEU A 384 -26.45 4.15 6.44
N THR A 385 -26.63 3.15 7.30
CA THR A 385 -27.16 1.83 6.91
C THR A 385 -28.66 1.85 6.62
N SER A 386 -29.41 2.78 7.22
CA SER A 386 -30.84 2.97 6.93
C SER A 386 -31.11 3.54 5.52
N LEU A 387 -30.11 4.15 4.89
CA LEU A 387 -30.29 4.81 3.59
C LEU A 387 -30.56 3.78 2.47
N PRO A 388 -31.60 3.99 1.65
CA PRO A 388 -31.84 3.15 0.49
C PRO A 388 -30.74 3.37 -0.56
N GLY A 389 -30.20 2.28 -1.12
CA GLY A 389 -29.22 2.31 -2.21
C GLY A 389 -27.84 1.71 -1.92
N GLY A 390 -27.63 1.19 -0.70
CA GLY A 390 -26.40 0.49 -0.30
C GLY A 390 -25.15 1.38 -0.34
N PHE A 391 -23.98 0.77 -0.58
CA PHE A 391 -22.69 1.47 -0.61
C PHE A 391 -22.69 2.81 -1.35
N TRP A 392 -23.24 2.86 -2.58
CA TRP A 392 -23.16 4.08 -3.40
C TRP A 392 -23.98 5.24 -2.83
N ALA A 393 -25.12 4.96 -2.19
CA ALA A 393 -25.90 5.98 -1.50
C ALA A 393 -25.13 6.51 -0.29
N GLN A 394 -24.59 5.61 0.54
CA GLN A 394 -23.74 5.96 1.69
C GLN A 394 -22.54 6.79 1.27
N PHE A 395 -21.82 6.35 0.23
CA PHE A 395 -20.66 7.03 -0.31
C PHE A 395 -20.99 8.45 -0.79
N ILE A 396 -22.06 8.63 -1.57
CA ILE A 396 -22.48 9.95 -2.07
C ILE A 396 -22.87 10.87 -0.91
N VAL A 397 -23.62 10.37 0.08
CA VAL A 397 -24.01 11.16 1.25
C VAL A 397 -22.78 11.57 2.06
N VAL A 398 -21.85 10.64 2.33
CA VAL A 398 -20.60 10.95 3.04
C VAL A 398 -19.75 11.95 2.27
N MET A 399 -19.62 11.81 0.95
CA MET A 399 -18.92 12.78 0.11
C MET A 399 -19.60 14.16 0.16
N ALA A 400 -20.94 14.22 0.13
CA ALA A 400 -21.66 15.48 0.26
C ALA A 400 -21.45 16.12 1.63
N VAL A 401 -21.51 15.35 2.72
CA VAL A 401 -21.25 15.84 4.09
C VAL A 401 -19.84 16.41 4.19
N ILE A 402 -18.81 15.67 3.74
CA ILE A 402 -17.42 16.14 3.72
C ILE A 402 -17.29 17.41 2.87
N PHE A 403 -17.97 17.47 1.73
CA PHE A 403 -17.96 18.63 0.84
C PHE A 403 -18.53 19.88 1.52
N PHE A 404 -19.65 19.77 2.24
CA PHE A 404 -20.23 20.91 2.96
C PHE A 404 -19.44 21.27 4.23
N LEU A 405 -18.91 20.29 4.95
CA LEU A 405 -18.07 20.54 6.13
C LEU A 405 -16.80 21.30 5.77
N GLY A 406 -16.19 21.02 4.62
CA GLY A 406 -14.98 21.72 4.17
C GLY A 406 -15.16 23.20 3.84
N PHE A 407 -16.39 23.72 3.87
CA PHE A 407 -16.65 25.15 3.82
C PHE A 407 -16.26 25.85 5.13
N PHE A 408 -16.31 25.14 6.25
CA PHE A 408 -16.12 25.69 7.59
C PHE A 408 -14.89 25.13 8.28
N LEU A 409 -14.53 23.88 7.96
CA LEU A 409 -13.46 23.13 8.60
C LEU A 409 -12.26 22.99 7.66
N ASP A 410 -11.06 23.04 8.24
CA ASP A 410 -9.84 22.76 7.51
C ASP A 410 -9.73 21.26 7.17
N PHE A 411 -8.93 20.92 6.16
CA PHE A 411 -8.75 19.53 5.74
C PHE A 411 -8.22 18.65 6.87
N ILE A 412 -7.36 19.20 7.74
CA ILE A 412 -6.81 18.46 8.89
C ILE A 412 -7.95 18.08 9.84
N GLU A 413 -8.87 19.00 10.10
CA GLU A 413 -9.99 18.78 11.02
C GLU A 413 -10.92 17.71 10.47
N ILE A 414 -11.27 17.76 9.18
CA ILE A 414 -12.08 16.72 8.54
C ILE A 414 -11.36 15.37 8.55
N ALA A 415 -10.07 15.34 8.19
CA ALA A 415 -9.31 14.11 8.13
C ALA A 415 -9.25 13.40 9.48
N VAL A 416 -9.13 14.13 10.59
CA VAL A 416 -9.00 13.51 11.92
C VAL A 416 -10.35 13.35 12.64
N VAL A 417 -11.35 14.16 12.34
CA VAL A 417 -12.67 14.07 13.00
C VAL A 417 -13.64 13.22 12.19
N VAL A 418 -13.80 13.49 10.89
CA VAL A 418 -14.86 12.89 10.09
C VAL A 418 -14.46 11.52 9.55
N VAL A 419 -13.22 11.38 9.05
CA VAL A 419 -12.77 10.14 8.38
C VAL A 419 -12.81 8.93 9.33
N PRO A 420 -12.34 8.99 10.60
CA PRO A 420 -12.44 7.85 11.51
C PRO A 420 -13.88 7.43 11.81
N ILE A 421 -14.85 8.32 11.64
CA ILE A 421 -16.26 8.00 11.86
C ILE A 421 -16.86 7.32 10.62
N VAL A 422 -16.62 7.88 9.43
CA VAL A 422 -17.33 7.43 8.20
C VAL A 422 -16.59 6.32 7.45
N ALA A 423 -15.26 6.29 7.51
CA ALA A 423 -14.46 5.35 6.72
C ALA A 423 -14.61 3.90 7.18
N PRO A 424 -14.68 3.56 8.49
CA PRO A 424 -14.88 2.18 8.91
C PRO A 424 -16.16 1.56 8.33
N ILE A 425 -17.24 2.35 8.33
CA ILE A 425 -18.57 1.96 7.84
C ILE A 425 -18.53 1.70 6.32
N LEU A 426 -17.92 2.61 5.55
CA LEU A 426 -17.80 2.45 4.09
C LEU A 426 -16.86 1.31 3.70
N LEU A 427 -15.79 1.10 4.45
CA LEU A 427 -14.79 0.06 4.18
C LEU A 427 -15.28 -1.33 4.62
N SER A 428 -16.19 -1.44 5.60
CA SER A 428 -16.72 -2.73 6.02
C SER A 428 -17.65 -3.34 4.96
N ASP A 429 -18.40 -2.54 4.19
CA ASP A 429 -19.41 -3.01 3.23
C ASP A 429 -18.82 -4.01 2.19
N PRO A 430 -19.28 -5.27 2.16
CA PRO A 430 -18.78 -6.29 1.25
C PRO A 430 -19.30 -6.16 -0.19
N GLY A 431 -20.30 -5.33 -0.46
CA GLY A 431 -20.95 -5.17 -1.76
C GLY A 431 -20.12 -4.39 -2.78
N ALA A 432 -19.36 -3.39 -2.35
CA ALA A 432 -18.44 -2.64 -3.20
C ALA A 432 -16.97 -3.02 -2.97
N ASN A 433 -16.61 -3.46 -1.75
CA ASN A 433 -15.25 -3.88 -1.38
C ASN A 433 -14.17 -2.89 -1.87
N VAL A 434 -14.33 -1.62 -1.49
CA VAL A 434 -13.41 -0.56 -1.89
C VAL A 434 -12.10 -0.62 -1.10
N THR A 435 -11.02 -0.16 -1.71
CA THR A 435 -9.72 -0.05 -1.04
C THR A 435 -9.68 1.26 -0.24
N ALA A 436 -8.96 1.24 0.88
CA ALA A 436 -8.68 2.46 1.64
C ALA A 436 -7.98 3.51 0.78
N VAL A 437 -7.12 3.08 -0.15
CA VAL A 437 -6.43 3.97 -1.08
C VAL A 437 -7.37 4.74 -1.98
N TRP A 438 -8.32 4.04 -2.59
CA TRP A 438 -9.32 4.67 -3.42
C TRP A 438 -10.18 5.64 -2.60
N LEU A 439 -10.64 5.23 -1.42
CA LEU A 439 -11.46 6.09 -0.56
C LEU A 439 -10.70 7.36 -0.14
N GLY A 440 -9.44 7.24 0.25
CA GLY A 440 -8.60 8.38 0.64
C GLY A 440 -8.36 9.37 -0.49
N VAL A 441 -8.10 8.89 -1.70
CA VAL A 441 -7.98 9.75 -2.89
C VAL A 441 -9.28 10.48 -3.20
N MET A 442 -10.42 9.78 -3.11
CA MET A 442 -11.74 10.40 -3.33
C MET A 442 -12.03 11.48 -2.29
N ILE A 443 -11.76 11.20 -1.01
CA ILE A 443 -11.87 12.18 0.08
C ILE A 443 -10.96 13.39 -0.19
N GLY A 444 -9.70 13.17 -0.57
CA GLY A 444 -8.74 14.23 -0.87
C GLY A 444 -9.18 15.16 -2.00
N VAL A 445 -9.62 14.60 -3.14
CA VAL A 445 -10.14 15.40 -4.27
C VAL A 445 -11.42 16.14 -3.89
N ASN A 446 -12.30 15.52 -3.11
CA ASN A 446 -13.53 16.15 -2.65
C ASN A 446 -13.27 17.34 -1.71
N MET A 447 -12.36 17.16 -0.74
CA MET A 447 -11.94 18.22 0.18
C MET A 447 -11.25 19.37 -0.56
N GLN A 448 -10.49 19.06 -1.61
CA GLN A 448 -9.90 20.06 -2.50
C GLN A 448 -10.96 20.91 -3.19
N THR A 449 -12.03 20.27 -3.65
CA THR A 449 -13.16 20.94 -4.32
C THR A 449 -13.93 21.83 -3.35
N SER A 450 -14.15 21.35 -2.13
CA SER A 450 -14.79 22.12 -1.06
C SER A 450 -14.01 23.40 -0.73
N PHE A 451 -12.67 23.31 -0.65
CA PHE A 451 -11.79 24.44 -0.35
C PHE A 451 -11.83 25.57 -1.39
N LEU A 452 -12.33 25.28 -2.60
CA LEU A 452 -12.51 26.23 -3.70
C LEU A 452 -13.94 26.76 -3.84
N THR A 453 -14.92 26.21 -3.14
CA THR A 453 -16.35 26.45 -3.44
C THR A 453 -16.87 27.75 -2.79
N PRO A 454 -17.39 28.73 -3.56
CA PRO A 454 -18.02 29.92 -3.01
C PRO A 454 -19.29 29.60 -2.19
N PRO A 455 -19.65 30.44 -1.19
CA PRO A 455 -18.98 31.67 -0.78
C PRO A 455 -17.82 31.45 0.22
N PHE A 456 -17.65 30.24 0.73
CA PHE A 456 -16.82 29.96 1.91
C PHE A 456 -15.41 29.41 1.62
N GLY A 457 -15.09 29.04 0.38
CA GLY A 457 -13.81 28.43 0.04
C GLY A 457 -12.61 29.23 0.54
N PHE A 458 -11.82 28.65 1.46
CA PHE A 458 -10.67 29.30 2.10
C PHE A 458 -9.65 29.82 1.10
N ALA A 459 -9.38 29.08 0.02
CA ALA A 459 -8.47 29.54 -1.03
C ALA A 459 -8.94 30.85 -1.68
N LEU A 460 -10.25 31.08 -1.78
CA LEU A 460 -10.80 32.31 -2.33
C LEU A 460 -10.53 33.50 -1.42
N PHE A 461 -10.65 33.30 -0.10
CA PHE A 461 -10.35 34.32 0.90
C PHE A 461 -8.86 34.63 1.00
N TYR A 462 -8.01 33.60 0.92
CA TYR A 462 -6.56 33.76 0.89
C TYR A 462 -6.12 34.56 -0.34
N LEU A 463 -6.65 34.20 -1.52
CA LEU A 463 -6.38 34.97 -2.74
C LEU A 463 -6.93 36.39 -2.64
N ARG A 464 -8.15 36.56 -2.11
CA ARG A 464 -8.74 37.89 -1.92
C ARG A 464 -7.90 38.77 -0.99
N GLY A 465 -7.29 38.19 0.04
CA GLY A 465 -6.42 38.90 0.98
C GLY A 465 -5.18 39.53 0.34
N VAL A 466 -4.72 39.00 -0.80
CA VAL A 466 -3.58 39.53 -1.55
C VAL A 466 -3.92 40.14 -2.90
N ALA A 467 -5.15 39.94 -3.38
CA ALA A 467 -5.59 40.47 -4.66
C ALA A 467 -5.70 42.00 -4.64
N PRO A 468 -5.25 42.69 -5.70
CA PRO A 468 -5.32 44.14 -5.77
C PRO A 468 -6.78 44.60 -5.97
N ILE A 469 -7.06 45.88 -5.67
CA ILE A 469 -8.43 46.42 -5.55
C ILE A 469 -9.22 46.27 -6.87
N GLU A 470 -8.53 46.18 -8.01
CA GLU A 470 -9.13 46.00 -9.32
C GLU A 470 -9.82 44.64 -9.50
N VAL A 471 -9.42 43.61 -8.74
CA VAL A 471 -10.00 42.26 -8.78
C VAL A 471 -11.09 42.15 -7.73
N LYS A 472 -12.35 42.10 -8.16
CA LYS A 472 -13.50 42.00 -7.26
C LYS A 472 -13.70 40.55 -6.81
N THR A 473 -14.29 40.35 -5.64
CA THR A 473 -14.67 39.00 -5.14
C THR A 473 -15.53 38.24 -6.15
N THR A 474 -16.40 38.94 -6.88
CA THR A 474 -17.22 38.36 -7.95
C THR A 474 -16.39 37.82 -9.11
N ASP A 475 -15.26 38.45 -9.43
CA ASP A 475 -14.35 37.97 -10.48
C ASP A 475 -13.69 36.66 -10.06
N ILE A 476 -13.29 36.57 -8.79
CA ILE A 476 -12.74 35.36 -8.16
C ILE A 476 -13.77 34.24 -8.19
N TYR A 477 -14.99 34.50 -7.73
CA TYR A 477 -16.07 33.51 -7.71
C TYR A 477 -16.44 33.02 -9.11
N LYS A 478 -16.59 33.92 -10.08
CA LYS A 478 -16.88 33.55 -11.46
C LYS A 478 -15.75 32.72 -12.08
N GLY A 479 -14.51 32.99 -11.67
CA GLY A 479 -13.32 32.30 -12.15
C GLY A 479 -13.24 30.85 -11.70
N VAL A 480 -13.50 30.62 -10.41
CA VAL A 480 -13.32 29.30 -9.79
C VAL A 480 -14.40 28.29 -10.19
N VAL A 481 -15.60 28.74 -10.57
CA VAL A 481 -16.72 27.84 -10.98
C VAL A 481 -16.31 26.86 -12.08
N ALA A 482 -15.53 27.32 -13.07
CA ALA A 482 -15.04 26.43 -14.12
C ALA A 482 -14.09 25.35 -13.57
N PHE A 483 -13.20 25.71 -12.64
CA PHE A 483 -12.26 24.77 -12.03
C PHE A 483 -12.96 23.79 -11.08
N ILE A 484 -13.99 24.21 -10.35
CA ILE A 484 -14.83 23.32 -9.54
C ILE A 484 -15.51 22.28 -10.44
N ALA A 485 -16.08 22.70 -11.57
CA ALA A 485 -16.66 21.76 -12.53
C ALA A 485 -15.62 20.74 -13.05
N LEU A 486 -14.40 21.19 -13.35
CA LEU A 486 -13.31 20.29 -13.75
C LEU A 486 -12.88 19.34 -12.62
N GLN A 487 -12.90 19.78 -11.36
CA GLN A 487 -12.61 18.91 -10.22
C GLN A 487 -13.69 17.86 -10.01
N LEU A 488 -14.97 18.23 -10.13
CA LEU A 488 -16.08 17.28 -10.07
C LEU A 488 -16.00 16.25 -11.21
N VAL A 489 -15.58 16.67 -12.41
CA VAL A 489 -15.28 15.75 -13.52
C VAL A 489 -14.10 14.84 -13.18
N GLY A 490 -13.01 15.38 -12.62
CA GLY A 490 -11.86 14.59 -12.17
C GLY A 490 -12.24 13.57 -11.09
N LEU A 491 -13.08 13.97 -10.12
CA LEU A 491 -13.63 13.11 -9.08
C LEU A 491 -14.48 11.99 -9.69
N ALA A 492 -15.35 12.31 -10.65
CA ALA A 492 -16.15 11.31 -11.36
C ALA A 492 -15.28 10.32 -12.16
N ILE A 493 -14.21 10.80 -12.81
CA ILE A 493 -13.24 9.94 -13.51
C ILE A 493 -12.53 9.00 -12.53
N ALA A 494 -11.98 9.52 -11.43
CA ALA A 494 -11.32 8.69 -10.42
C ALA A 494 -12.28 7.69 -9.75
N GLY A 495 -13.54 8.10 -9.56
CA GLY A 495 -14.57 7.25 -8.96
C GLY A 495 -15.05 6.11 -9.87
N THR A 496 -15.17 6.36 -11.17
CA THR A 496 -15.61 5.36 -12.16
C THR A 496 -14.49 4.42 -12.59
N PHE A 497 -13.24 4.88 -12.56
CA PHE A 497 -12.07 4.10 -12.94
C PHE A 497 -11.15 3.88 -11.73
N PRO A 498 -11.50 2.95 -10.80
CA PRO A 498 -10.69 2.68 -9.60
C PRO A 498 -9.28 2.18 -9.95
N SER A 499 -9.08 1.67 -11.16
CA SER A 499 -7.76 1.31 -11.68
C SER A 499 -6.79 2.48 -11.75
N LEU A 500 -7.28 3.72 -11.93
CA LEU A 500 -6.43 4.91 -11.91
C LEU A 500 -5.75 5.09 -10.55
N VAL A 501 -6.43 4.71 -9.47
CA VAL A 501 -5.93 4.85 -8.10
C VAL A 501 -5.18 3.60 -7.66
N ASN A 502 -5.74 2.41 -7.91
CA ASN A 502 -5.24 1.17 -7.30
C ASN A 502 -4.11 0.49 -8.10
N PHE A 503 -3.93 0.81 -9.39
CA PHE A 503 -2.98 0.09 -10.23
C PHE A 503 -1.52 0.29 -9.79
N LEU A 504 -1.08 1.54 -9.64
CA LEU A 504 0.31 1.86 -9.28
C LEU A 504 0.71 1.34 -7.88
N PRO A 505 -0.11 1.52 -6.83
CA PRO A 505 0.16 0.91 -5.52
C PRO A 505 0.27 -0.61 -5.60
N ASN A 506 -0.68 -1.28 -6.26
CA ASN A 506 -0.65 -2.73 -6.41
C ASN A 506 0.58 -3.20 -7.21
N GLN A 507 0.98 -2.47 -8.24
CA GLN A 507 2.14 -2.81 -9.04
C GLN A 507 3.42 -2.72 -8.20
N SER A 508 3.66 -1.59 -7.54
CA SER A 508 4.84 -1.39 -6.69
C SER A 508 4.91 -2.46 -5.59
N PHE A 509 3.80 -2.71 -4.90
CA PHE A 509 3.70 -3.73 -3.85
C PHE A 509 4.02 -5.15 -4.35
N LEU A 510 3.57 -5.53 -5.54
CA LEU A 510 3.80 -6.87 -6.10
C LEU A 510 5.20 -7.05 -6.72
N THR A 511 5.91 -5.96 -7.02
CA THR A 511 7.28 -6.00 -7.56
C THR A 511 8.37 -5.76 -6.52
N ALA A 512 8.00 -5.38 -5.29
CA ALA A 512 8.94 -5.14 -4.20
C ALA A 512 9.64 -6.43 -3.75
N ASP A 513 10.83 -6.31 -3.14
CA ASP A 513 11.54 -7.47 -2.59
C ASP A 513 10.83 -8.10 -1.38
N THR A 514 9.94 -7.33 -0.73
CA THR A 514 9.05 -7.79 0.35
C THR A 514 7.69 -8.28 -0.16
N ALA A 515 7.52 -8.45 -1.49
CA ALA A 515 6.26 -8.87 -2.08
C ALA A 515 5.81 -10.24 -1.52
N PRO A 516 4.50 -10.43 -1.30
CA PRO A 516 3.99 -11.70 -0.82
C PRO A 516 4.19 -12.81 -1.88
N PRO A 517 4.43 -14.06 -1.44
CA PRO A 517 4.59 -15.15 -2.37
C PRO A 517 3.32 -15.38 -3.20
N PRO A 518 3.42 -15.83 -4.46
CA PRO A 518 2.29 -16.09 -5.34
C PRO A 518 1.28 -17.09 -4.77
N LYS A 519 1.65 -17.90 -3.76
CA LYS A 519 0.75 -18.80 -3.02
C LYS A 519 -0.32 -18.08 -2.18
N ASN A 520 -0.15 -16.78 -1.92
CA ASN A 520 -1.05 -15.99 -1.08
C ASN A 520 -2.51 -16.09 -1.58
N PRO A 521 -3.50 -16.42 -0.73
CA PRO A 521 -4.91 -16.54 -1.10
C PRO A 521 -5.47 -15.31 -1.83
N ARG A 522 -5.07 -14.10 -1.41
CA ARG A 522 -5.57 -12.82 -1.96
C ARG A 522 -5.18 -12.58 -3.42
N LEU A 523 -4.14 -13.26 -3.91
CA LEU A 523 -3.65 -13.13 -5.28
C LEU A 523 -4.26 -14.18 -6.22
N GLN A 524 -4.84 -15.25 -5.68
CA GLN A 524 -5.16 -16.44 -6.45
C GLN A 524 -6.15 -16.20 -7.56
N GLN A 525 -7.21 -15.43 -7.30
CA GLN A 525 -8.23 -15.17 -8.32
C GLN A 525 -7.62 -14.52 -9.57
N CYS A 526 -6.77 -13.51 -9.37
CA CYS A 526 -6.11 -12.80 -10.47
C CYS A 526 -4.98 -13.60 -11.12
N ILE A 527 -4.24 -14.39 -10.34
CA ILE A 527 -3.23 -15.33 -10.86
C ILE A 527 -3.91 -16.39 -11.74
N GLU A 528 -4.99 -17.00 -11.25
CA GLU A 528 -5.77 -18.00 -11.99
C GLU A 528 -6.34 -17.40 -13.27
N GLN A 529 -6.90 -16.20 -13.23
CA GLN A 529 -7.39 -15.52 -14.43
C GLN A 529 -6.28 -15.32 -15.48
N HIS A 530 -5.07 -14.94 -15.05
CA HIS A 530 -3.92 -14.81 -15.95
C HIS A 530 -3.47 -16.16 -16.50
N LEU A 531 -3.28 -17.15 -15.62
CA LEU A 531 -2.81 -18.50 -15.99
C LEU A 531 -3.78 -19.21 -16.91
N PHE A 532 -5.09 -19.05 -16.71
CA PHE A 532 -6.11 -19.68 -17.53
C PHE A 532 -6.07 -19.15 -18.96
N ALA A 533 -5.79 -17.86 -19.16
CA ALA A 533 -5.54 -17.31 -20.49
C ALA A 533 -4.25 -17.89 -21.12
N VAL A 534 -3.18 -18.01 -20.33
CA VAL A 534 -1.92 -18.64 -20.79
C VAL A 534 -2.15 -20.11 -21.21
N TYR A 535 -2.98 -20.86 -20.48
CA TYR A 535 -3.32 -22.23 -20.84
C TYR A 535 -4.17 -22.33 -22.11
N ASP A 536 -4.99 -21.33 -22.39
CA ASP A 536 -5.77 -21.27 -23.64
C ASP A 536 -4.86 -20.98 -24.85
N GLU A 537 -3.88 -20.08 -24.69
CA GLU A 537 -2.98 -19.66 -25.77
C GLU A 537 -1.83 -20.65 -26.02
N SER A 538 -1.24 -21.19 -24.95
CA SER A 538 0.01 -21.98 -25.00
C SER A 538 -0.16 -23.41 -24.45
N GLY A 539 -1.39 -23.86 -24.23
CA GLY A 539 -1.66 -25.16 -23.60
C GLY A 539 -1.08 -26.36 -24.34
N ASP A 540 -1.14 -26.38 -25.67
CA ASP A 540 -0.63 -27.50 -26.45
C ASP A 540 0.91 -27.56 -26.44
N ALA A 541 1.57 -26.41 -26.53
CA ALA A 541 3.02 -26.32 -26.36
C ALA A 541 3.46 -26.81 -24.97
N LEU A 542 2.72 -26.47 -23.90
CA LEU A 542 3.01 -26.95 -22.55
C LEU A 542 2.81 -28.47 -22.44
N LYS A 543 1.76 -29.04 -23.04
CA LYS A 543 1.54 -30.49 -23.07
C LYS A 543 2.69 -31.21 -23.79
N ASP A 544 3.15 -30.68 -24.93
CA ASP A 544 4.27 -31.26 -25.68
C ASP A 544 5.57 -31.26 -24.87
N GLN A 545 5.83 -30.19 -24.12
CA GLN A 545 6.98 -30.12 -23.20
C GLN A 545 6.86 -31.12 -22.05
N ILE A 546 5.67 -31.27 -21.45
CA ILE A 546 5.43 -32.29 -20.41
C ILE A 546 5.65 -33.69 -20.97
N GLN A 547 5.12 -34.00 -22.16
CA GLN A 547 5.31 -35.29 -22.82
C GLN A 547 6.77 -35.56 -23.18
N THR A 548 7.52 -34.53 -23.53
CA THR A 548 8.98 -34.62 -23.76
C THR A 548 9.70 -34.95 -22.46
N ALA A 549 9.34 -34.30 -21.35
CA ALA A 549 9.90 -34.57 -20.04
C ALA A 549 9.59 -36.00 -19.54
N MET A 550 8.40 -36.54 -19.85
CA MET A 550 8.02 -37.92 -19.53
C MET A 550 8.90 -38.97 -20.21
N ARG A 551 9.64 -38.62 -21.27
CA ARG A 551 10.55 -39.52 -22.00
C ARG A 551 11.98 -39.50 -21.46
N LEU A 552 12.28 -38.67 -20.47
CA LEU A 552 13.60 -38.63 -19.83
C LEU A 552 13.89 -39.97 -19.15
N ASP A 553 15.12 -40.46 -19.30
CA ASP A 553 15.56 -41.68 -18.60
C ASP A 553 15.72 -41.37 -17.11
N ILE A 554 14.81 -41.92 -16.30
CA ILE A 554 14.82 -41.81 -14.83
C ILE A 554 15.10 -43.15 -14.15
N SER A 555 15.41 -44.21 -14.92
CA SER A 555 15.49 -45.60 -14.44
C SER A 555 16.57 -45.83 -13.37
N TYR A 556 17.59 -44.97 -13.33
CA TYR A 556 18.71 -45.04 -12.39
C TYR A 556 18.48 -44.26 -11.09
N LEU A 557 17.38 -43.51 -10.97
CA LEU A 557 17.01 -42.84 -9.72
C LEU A 557 16.47 -43.86 -8.70
N PRO A 558 16.48 -43.55 -7.39
CA PRO A 558 15.77 -44.37 -6.40
C PRO A 558 14.27 -44.51 -6.72
N GLU A 559 13.67 -45.68 -6.46
CA GLU A 559 12.27 -46.02 -6.80
C GLU A 559 11.24 -44.98 -6.30
N ASN A 560 11.46 -44.45 -5.09
CA ASN A 560 10.63 -43.38 -4.53
C ASN A 560 10.64 -42.12 -5.41
N ARG A 561 11.81 -41.71 -5.91
CA ARG A 561 11.93 -40.50 -6.76
C ARG A 561 11.38 -40.72 -8.16
N GLN A 562 11.55 -41.93 -8.71
CA GLN A 562 10.91 -42.29 -9.98
C GLN A 562 9.40 -42.14 -9.89
N THR A 563 8.81 -42.68 -8.83
CA THR A 563 7.36 -42.60 -8.57
C THR A 563 6.89 -41.16 -8.37
N GLU A 564 7.65 -40.35 -7.61
CA GLU A 564 7.34 -38.94 -7.40
C GLU A 564 7.39 -38.11 -8.69
N LEU A 565 8.43 -38.29 -9.52
CA LEU A 565 8.58 -37.59 -10.81
C LEU A 565 7.52 -38.03 -11.83
N ALA A 566 7.28 -39.33 -11.97
CA ALA A 566 6.25 -39.84 -12.87
C ALA A 566 4.87 -39.26 -12.51
N LYS A 567 4.52 -39.30 -11.22
CA LYS A 567 3.28 -38.69 -10.71
C LYS A 567 3.24 -37.18 -10.92
N SER A 568 4.37 -36.49 -10.77
CA SER A 568 4.48 -35.05 -11.03
C SER A 568 4.12 -34.71 -12.49
N PHE A 569 4.62 -35.48 -13.46
CA PHE A 569 4.28 -35.29 -14.88
C PHE A 569 2.81 -35.58 -15.17
N ASP A 570 2.25 -36.67 -14.62
CA ASP A 570 0.83 -36.99 -14.76
C ASP A 570 -0.07 -35.88 -14.18
N MET A 571 0.30 -35.36 -13.01
CA MET A 571 -0.41 -34.23 -12.38
C MET A 571 -0.27 -32.95 -13.22
N ALA A 572 0.89 -32.70 -13.83
CA ALA A 572 1.08 -31.56 -14.73
C ALA A 572 0.10 -31.64 -15.93
N LEU A 573 -0.04 -32.81 -16.57
CA LEU A 573 -1.04 -33.04 -17.63
C LEU A 573 -2.48 -32.92 -17.11
N GLY A 574 -2.77 -33.43 -15.92
CA GLY A 574 -4.09 -33.33 -15.29
C GLY A 574 -4.54 -31.91 -14.99
N THR A 575 -3.62 -30.93 -14.98
CA THR A 575 -3.92 -29.51 -14.75
C THR A 575 -4.96 -28.98 -15.73
N PHE A 576 -4.86 -29.32 -17.02
CA PHE A 576 -5.75 -28.79 -18.05
C PHE A 576 -7.19 -29.25 -17.87
N GLU A 577 -7.40 -30.50 -17.45
CA GLU A 577 -8.73 -31.01 -17.11
C GLU A 577 -9.29 -30.28 -15.88
N LEU A 578 -8.50 -30.11 -14.83
CA LEU A 578 -8.92 -29.39 -13.62
C LEU A 578 -9.29 -27.93 -13.91
N VAL A 579 -8.60 -27.25 -14.84
CA VAL A 579 -8.98 -25.90 -15.29
C VAL A 579 -10.38 -25.89 -15.90
N THR A 580 -10.72 -26.89 -16.74
CA THR A 580 -12.08 -26.99 -17.29
C THR A 580 -13.13 -27.23 -16.20
N GLN A 581 -12.82 -28.05 -15.19
CA GLN A 581 -13.71 -28.28 -14.04
C GLN A 581 -13.91 -26.99 -13.21
N VAL A 582 -12.84 -26.21 -12.98
CA VAL A 582 -12.94 -24.91 -12.30
C VAL A 582 -13.80 -23.94 -13.11
N ARG A 583 -13.61 -23.85 -14.43
CA ARG A 583 -14.43 -22.99 -15.29
C ARG A 583 -15.91 -23.40 -15.28
N ALA A 584 -16.19 -24.70 -15.36
CA ALA A 584 -17.56 -25.21 -15.29
C ALA A 584 -18.21 -24.89 -13.93
N ALA A 585 -17.49 -25.10 -12.83
CA ALA A 585 -18.00 -24.77 -11.49
C ALA A 585 -18.23 -23.27 -11.31
N ALA A 586 -17.31 -22.42 -11.79
CA ALA A 586 -17.44 -20.97 -11.74
C ALA A 586 -18.61 -20.46 -12.61
N ALA A 587 -18.80 -21.01 -13.81
CA ALA A 587 -19.92 -20.68 -14.67
C ALA A 587 -21.28 -21.04 -14.03
N ASN A 588 -21.35 -22.18 -13.33
CA ASN A 588 -22.56 -22.57 -12.59
C ASN A 588 -22.89 -21.58 -11.45
N VAL A 589 -21.87 -21.10 -10.73
CA VAL A 589 -22.04 -20.06 -9.69
C VAL A 589 -22.48 -18.74 -10.31
N GLU A 590 -21.88 -18.31 -11.41
CA GLU A 590 -22.23 -17.07 -12.11
C GLU A 590 -23.67 -17.09 -12.63
N GLN A 591 -24.09 -18.19 -13.24
CA GLN A 591 -25.48 -18.37 -13.70
C GLN A 591 -26.47 -18.34 -12.53
N ALA A 592 -26.17 -19.03 -11.42
CA ALA A 592 -27.02 -19.02 -10.23
C ALA A 592 -27.06 -17.64 -9.52
N THR A 593 -25.98 -16.86 -9.64
CA THR A 593 -25.83 -15.55 -8.99
C THR A 593 -26.89 -14.55 -9.45
N VAL A 594 -27.29 -14.58 -10.73
CA VAL A 594 -28.25 -13.61 -11.31
C VAL A 594 -29.61 -13.66 -10.60
N GLY A 595 -30.12 -14.86 -10.33
CA GLY A 595 -31.40 -15.06 -9.62
C GLY A 595 -31.27 -14.96 -8.11
N TYR A 596 -30.16 -15.44 -7.54
CA TYR A 596 -29.96 -15.48 -6.09
C TYR A 596 -29.67 -14.10 -5.49
N ARG A 597 -28.94 -13.22 -6.19
CA ARG A 597 -28.47 -11.94 -5.64
C ARG A 597 -29.59 -11.01 -5.15
N PRO A 598 -30.70 -10.79 -5.89
CA PRO A 598 -31.80 -9.94 -5.41
C PRO A 598 -32.45 -10.50 -4.14
N ILE A 599 -32.67 -11.82 -4.10
CA ILE A 599 -33.28 -12.53 -2.96
C ILE A 599 -32.35 -12.45 -1.75
N HIS A 600 -31.06 -12.72 -1.94
CA HIS A 600 -30.03 -12.57 -0.92
C HIS A 600 -30.02 -11.17 -0.30
N LYS A 601 -29.96 -10.11 -1.13
CA LYS A 601 -29.97 -8.74 -0.62
C LYS A 601 -31.25 -8.41 0.15
N GLY A 602 -32.40 -8.86 -0.35
CA GLY A 602 -33.69 -8.69 0.32
C GLY A 602 -33.72 -9.36 1.69
N VAL A 603 -33.36 -10.64 1.77
CA VAL A 603 -33.36 -11.40 3.02
C VAL A 603 -32.31 -10.89 4.00
N ARG A 604 -31.10 -10.51 3.53
CA ARG A 604 -30.07 -9.95 4.40
C ARG A 604 -30.51 -8.64 5.04
N ARG A 605 -31.25 -7.79 4.32
CA ARG A 605 -31.86 -6.58 4.87
C ARG A 605 -32.90 -6.90 5.95
N LEU A 606 -33.82 -7.83 5.69
CA LEU A 606 -34.82 -8.27 6.69
C LEU A 606 -34.16 -8.90 7.92
N GLN A 607 -33.10 -9.70 7.74
CA GLN A 607 -32.35 -10.27 8.85
C GLN A 607 -31.58 -9.23 9.65
N GLN A 608 -31.16 -8.14 9.03
CA GLN A 608 -30.57 -7.00 9.74
C GLN A 608 -31.62 -6.32 10.61
N GLU A 609 -32.79 -6.01 10.05
CA GLU A 609 -33.91 -5.42 10.78
C GLU A 609 -34.36 -6.28 11.98
N VAL A 610 -34.40 -7.61 11.82
CA VAL A 610 -34.67 -8.53 12.94
C VAL A 610 -33.59 -8.46 14.03
N ARG A 611 -32.32 -8.28 13.67
CA ARG A 611 -31.23 -8.13 14.65
C ARG A 611 -31.32 -6.79 15.38
N ASP A 612 -31.61 -5.72 14.65
CA ASP A 612 -31.77 -4.38 15.23
C ASP A 612 -32.92 -4.38 16.27
N ILE A 613 -34.04 -5.06 15.96
CA ILE A 613 -35.14 -5.29 16.90
C ILE A 613 -34.70 -6.13 18.12
N ASP A 614 -33.91 -7.19 17.91
CA ASP A 614 -33.40 -8.04 19.00
C ASP A 614 -32.46 -7.26 19.94
N ASP A 615 -31.64 -6.37 19.39
CA ASP A 615 -30.76 -5.49 20.14
C ASP A 615 -31.58 -4.45 20.95
N GLU A 616 -32.62 -3.83 20.37
CA GLU A 616 -33.53 -2.93 21.09
C GLU A 616 -34.27 -3.65 22.23
N ILE A 617 -34.74 -4.88 22.00
CA ILE A 617 -35.37 -5.71 23.04
C ILE A 617 -34.37 -6.01 24.18
N ALA A 618 -33.12 -6.32 23.84
CA ALA A 618 -32.09 -6.60 24.82
C ALA A 618 -31.75 -5.37 25.67
N GLU A 619 -31.69 -4.19 25.05
CA GLU A 619 -31.47 -2.91 25.71
C GLU A 619 -32.61 -2.57 26.67
N LEU A 620 -33.87 -2.59 26.20
CA LEU A 620 -35.05 -2.37 27.04
C LEU A 620 -35.13 -3.38 28.19
N THR A 621 -34.74 -4.63 27.96
CA THR A 621 -34.69 -5.65 29.02
C THR A 621 -33.65 -5.32 30.08
N ASN A 622 -32.48 -4.79 29.67
CA ASN A 622 -31.45 -4.34 30.59
C ASN A 622 -31.89 -3.08 31.35
N ASP A 623 -32.61 -2.17 30.71
CA ASP A 623 -33.18 -0.99 31.35
C ASP A 623 -34.24 -1.35 32.38
N ILE A 624 -35.15 -2.29 32.07
CA ILE A 624 -36.09 -2.84 33.06
C ILE A 624 -35.34 -3.42 34.26
N ARG A 625 -34.22 -4.15 34.05
CA ARG A 625 -33.39 -4.67 35.16
C ARG A 625 -32.75 -3.55 35.98
N ARG A 626 -32.33 -2.44 35.35
CA ARG A 626 -31.75 -1.27 36.03
C ARG A 626 -32.82 -0.52 36.82
N LEU A 627 -33.98 -0.26 36.22
CA LEU A 627 -35.14 0.38 36.85
C LEU A 627 -35.63 -0.44 38.06
N LYS A 628 -35.77 -1.76 37.93
CA LYS A 628 -36.15 -2.63 39.06
C LYS A 628 -35.17 -2.60 40.25
N ARG A 629 -33.93 -2.09 40.07
CA ARG A 629 -32.92 -1.93 41.14
C ARG A 629 -32.87 -0.52 41.73
N SER A 630 -33.51 0.47 41.11
CA SER A 630 -33.52 1.86 41.57
C SER A 630 -34.67 2.10 42.56
N GLU A 631 -34.39 2.79 43.68
CA GLU A 631 -35.39 3.13 44.70
C GLU A 631 -36.39 4.22 44.26
N ALA A 632 -36.09 4.96 43.19
CA ALA A 632 -36.89 6.08 42.68
C ALA A 632 -37.74 5.73 41.43
N THR A 633 -38.08 4.46 41.26
CA THR A 633 -38.66 3.94 40.01
C THR A 633 -40.17 4.14 39.96
N ILE A 634 -40.66 4.72 38.86
CA ILE A 634 -42.08 4.88 38.60
C ILE A 634 -42.60 3.58 37.95
N PRO A 635 -43.65 2.93 38.49
CA PRO A 635 -44.18 1.68 37.92
C PRO A 635 -44.65 1.79 36.45
N SER A 636 -45.01 2.99 35.97
CA SER A 636 -45.38 3.23 34.57
C SER A 636 -44.21 2.96 33.62
N ASP A 637 -43.00 3.36 33.97
CA ASP A 637 -41.84 3.27 33.08
C ASP A 637 -41.46 1.81 32.78
N ILE A 638 -41.64 0.92 33.76
CA ILE A 638 -41.47 -0.53 33.58
C ILE A 638 -42.56 -1.08 32.67
N SER A 639 -43.82 -0.69 32.89
CA SER A 639 -44.95 -1.14 32.07
C SER A 639 -44.83 -0.67 30.62
N ASP A 640 -44.36 0.55 30.39
CA ASP A 640 -44.16 1.12 29.06
C ASP A 640 -43.06 0.39 28.30
N ALA A 641 -41.93 0.10 28.97
CA ALA A 641 -40.85 -0.70 28.38
C ALA A 641 -41.29 -2.15 28.09
N GLU A 642 -42.07 -2.78 28.99
CA GLU A 642 -42.63 -4.13 28.76
C GLU A 642 -43.60 -4.14 27.56
N ASN A 643 -44.48 -3.13 27.44
CA ASN A 643 -45.37 -2.95 26.29
C ASN A 643 -44.60 -2.75 24.98
N ARG A 644 -43.51 -1.95 25.00
CA ARG A 644 -42.65 -1.76 23.82
C ARG A 644 -41.97 -3.06 23.40
N ILE A 645 -41.48 -3.86 24.34
CA ILE A 645 -40.91 -5.19 24.04
C ILE A 645 -41.95 -6.10 23.39
N GLU A 646 -43.21 -6.09 23.84
CA GLU A 646 -44.27 -6.88 23.19
C GLU A 646 -44.56 -6.40 21.77
N ALA A 647 -44.62 -5.08 21.55
CA ALA A 647 -44.78 -4.50 20.22
C ALA A 647 -43.62 -4.89 19.29
N LEU A 648 -42.37 -4.79 19.76
CA LEU A 648 -41.17 -5.18 19.02
C LEU A 648 -41.16 -6.68 18.69
N LYS A 649 -41.61 -7.54 19.60
CA LYS A 649 -41.76 -8.99 19.32
C LYS A 649 -42.78 -9.25 18.21
N ALA A 650 -43.89 -8.50 18.20
CA ALA A 650 -44.89 -8.59 17.15
C ALA A 650 -44.32 -8.10 15.80
N GLU A 651 -43.60 -6.98 15.80
CA GLU A 651 -42.90 -6.43 14.64
C GLU A 651 -41.87 -7.42 14.07
N LYS A 652 -40.99 -7.97 14.93
CA LYS A 652 -40.04 -9.02 14.56
C LYS A 652 -40.74 -10.20 13.89
N THR A 653 -41.87 -10.64 14.44
CA THR A 653 -42.63 -11.75 13.86
C THR A 653 -43.19 -11.38 12.48
N ALA A 654 -43.65 -10.14 12.29
CA ALA A 654 -44.11 -9.65 10.99
C ALA A 654 -42.97 -9.63 9.96
N VAL A 655 -41.80 -9.06 10.31
CA VAL A 655 -40.61 -9.00 9.44
C VAL A 655 -40.11 -10.41 9.09
N MET A 656 -40.09 -11.34 10.06
CA MET A 656 -39.72 -12.74 9.81
C MET A 656 -40.66 -13.44 8.81
N ASN A 657 -41.95 -13.07 8.79
CA ASN A 657 -42.91 -13.61 7.83
C ASN A 657 -42.76 -13.04 6.41
N GLU A 658 -42.06 -11.90 6.24
CA GLU A 658 -41.73 -11.37 4.91
C GLU A 658 -40.59 -12.13 4.23
N ILE A 659 -39.83 -12.93 4.98
CA ILE A 659 -38.77 -13.77 4.41
C ILE A 659 -39.42 -14.84 3.52
N PRO A 660 -39.01 -14.96 2.23
CA PRO A 660 -39.57 -15.97 1.34
C PRO A 660 -39.38 -17.38 1.87
N GLN A 661 -40.42 -18.21 1.81
CA GLN A 661 -40.35 -19.62 2.24
C GLN A 661 -39.33 -20.44 1.42
N SER A 662 -38.99 -19.99 0.20
CA SER A 662 -37.97 -20.63 -0.65
C SER A 662 -36.53 -20.32 -0.22
N TRP A 663 -36.32 -19.35 0.68
CA TRP A 663 -34.99 -18.85 1.07
C TRP A 663 -34.03 -19.96 1.50
N GLU A 664 -34.44 -20.83 2.42
CA GLU A 664 -33.56 -21.88 2.93
C GLU A 664 -33.12 -22.87 1.84
N ALA A 665 -34.04 -23.21 0.93
CA ALA A 665 -33.76 -24.13 -0.17
C ALA A 665 -32.80 -23.48 -1.18
N GLU A 666 -33.05 -22.23 -1.56
CA GLU A 666 -32.23 -21.47 -2.52
C GLU A 666 -30.84 -21.15 -1.95
N GLN A 667 -30.76 -20.73 -0.68
CA GLN A 667 -29.49 -20.49 0.02
C GLN A 667 -28.66 -21.78 0.07
N LYS A 668 -29.27 -22.91 0.45
CA LYS A 668 -28.57 -24.20 0.51
C LYS A 668 -28.07 -24.64 -0.86
N GLN A 669 -28.86 -24.45 -1.91
CA GLN A 669 -28.45 -24.74 -3.28
C GLN A 669 -27.27 -23.87 -3.70
N PHE A 670 -27.34 -22.55 -3.48
CA PHE A 670 -26.26 -21.63 -3.86
C PHE A 670 -24.95 -21.91 -3.08
N VAL A 671 -25.05 -22.14 -1.76
CA VAL A 671 -23.90 -22.51 -0.92
C VAL A 671 -23.27 -23.82 -1.40
N SER A 672 -24.06 -24.78 -1.89
CA SER A 672 -23.52 -26.02 -2.46
C SER A 672 -22.69 -25.75 -3.73
N LEU A 673 -23.15 -24.87 -4.61
CA LEU A 673 -22.41 -24.46 -5.82
C LEU A 673 -21.11 -23.73 -5.46
N LEU A 674 -21.17 -22.80 -4.51
CA LEU A 674 -19.99 -22.09 -4.00
C LEU A 674 -18.97 -23.07 -3.38
N SER A 675 -19.46 -24.08 -2.64
CA SER A 675 -18.60 -25.11 -2.05
C SER A 675 -17.95 -26.00 -3.12
N ALA A 676 -18.66 -26.30 -4.21
CA ALA A 676 -18.15 -27.06 -5.33
C ALA A 676 -17.08 -26.27 -6.11
N GLU A 677 -17.29 -24.98 -6.34
CA GLU A 677 -16.28 -24.10 -6.94
C GLU A 677 -15.03 -23.99 -6.07
N LYS A 678 -15.19 -23.73 -4.75
CA LYS A 678 -14.07 -23.68 -3.79
C LYS A 678 -13.29 -25.00 -3.76
N LYS A 679 -13.99 -26.14 -3.86
CA LYS A 679 -13.37 -27.47 -3.95
C LYS A 679 -12.58 -27.61 -5.26
N ALA A 680 -13.17 -27.31 -6.41
CA ALA A 680 -12.50 -27.39 -7.71
C ALA A 680 -11.23 -26.53 -7.75
N ARG A 681 -11.29 -25.28 -7.26
CA ARG A 681 -10.10 -24.40 -7.16
C ARG A 681 -9.05 -24.96 -6.21
N ARG A 682 -9.46 -25.54 -5.07
CA ARG A 682 -8.53 -26.17 -4.13
C ARG A 682 -7.83 -27.38 -4.75
N ASP A 683 -8.56 -28.20 -5.48
CA ASP A 683 -8.02 -29.40 -6.13
C ASP A 683 -7.06 -29.01 -7.25
N TYR A 684 -7.40 -28.00 -8.08
CA TYR A 684 -6.49 -27.37 -9.04
C TYR A 684 -5.22 -26.85 -8.34
N ARG A 685 -5.34 -26.01 -7.30
CA ARG A 685 -4.20 -25.43 -6.58
C ARG A 685 -3.28 -26.50 -5.98
N ARG A 686 -3.85 -27.55 -5.39
CA ARG A 686 -3.08 -28.68 -4.85
C ARG A 686 -2.41 -29.49 -5.95
N ASN A 687 -3.08 -29.63 -7.09
CA ASN A 687 -2.54 -30.35 -8.23
C ASN A 687 -1.29 -29.65 -8.78
N VAL A 688 -1.38 -28.36 -9.07
CA VAL A 688 -0.25 -27.60 -9.63
C VAL A 688 0.93 -27.50 -8.65
N ASP A 689 0.66 -27.32 -7.35
CA ASP A 689 1.70 -27.32 -6.32
C ASP A 689 2.44 -28.69 -6.29
N ARG A 690 1.69 -29.81 -6.31
CA ARG A 690 2.26 -31.17 -6.29
C ARG A 690 2.88 -31.61 -7.61
N ALA A 691 2.45 -31.02 -8.73
CA ALA A 691 3.05 -31.26 -10.03
C ALA A 691 4.45 -30.64 -10.11
N TYR A 692 4.68 -29.52 -9.42
CA TYR A 692 5.94 -28.77 -9.54
C TYR A 692 6.95 -29.05 -8.43
N GLU A 693 6.51 -29.27 -7.18
CA GLU A 693 7.40 -29.49 -6.03
C GLU A 693 8.44 -30.63 -6.23
N PRO A 694 8.10 -31.80 -6.80
CA PRO A 694 9.09 -32.88 -7.02
C PRO A 694 10.18 -32.51 -8.04
N VAL A 695 9.85 -31.69 -9.04
CA VAL A 695 10.78 -31.22 -10.07
C VAL A 695 11.87 -30.36 -9.44
N GLN A 696 11.47 -29.37 -8.64
CA GLN A 696 12.41 -28.49 -7.93
C GLN A 696 13.31 -29.26 -6.96
N LYS A 697 12.73 -30.19 -6.19
CA LYS A 697 13.50 -31.05 -5.26
C LYS A 697 14.52 -31.90 -6.02
N THR A 698 14.13 -32.50 -7.15
CA THR A 698 15.03 -33.33 -7.94
C THR A 698 16.15 -32.51 -8.57
N LEU A 699 15.87 -31.33 -9.10
CA LEU A 699 16.89 -30.41 -9.62
C LEU A 699 17.90 -30.01 -8.55
N ALA A 700 17.43 -29.60 -7.36
CA ALA A 700 18.29 -29.23 -6.25
C ALA A 700 19.17 -30.40 -5.78
N VAL A 701 18.62 -31.62 -5.74
CA VAL A 701 19.37 -32.82 -5.37
C VAL A 701 20.39 -33.21 -6.45
N ALA A 702 20.03 -33.14 -7.74
CA ALA A 702 20.93 -33.45 -8.84
C ALA A 702 22.15 -32.51 -8.85
N LEU A 703 21.96 -31.21 -8.62
CA LEU A 703 23.05 -30.22 -8.54
C LEU A 703 24.04 -30.49 -7.41
N SER A 704 23.60 -31.13 -6.33
CA SER A 704 24.44 -31.39 -5.16
C SER A 704 25.39 -32.59 -5.30
N GLY A 705 25.42 -33.26 -6.45
CA GLY A 705 26.23 -34.47 -6.67
C GLY A 705 27.72 -34.24 -6.43
N SER A 706 28.29 -33.17 -7.00
CA SER A 706 29.71 -32.83 -6.84
C SER A 706 30.08 -32.45 -5.40
N ASP A 707 29.19 -31.72 -4.73
CA ASP A 707 29.40 -31.30 -3.35
C ASP A 707 29.34 -32.49 -2.40
N LEU A 708 28.41 -33.42 -2.64
CA LEU A 708 28.33 -34.67 -1.89
C LEU A 708 29.57 -35.56 -2.12
N ALA A 709 30.09 -35.63 -3.35
CA ALA A 709 31.31 -36.37 -3.69
C ALA A 709 32.57 -35.84 -2.98
N SER A 710 32.61 -34.54 -2.66
CA SER A 710 33.72 -33.92 -1.93
C SER A 710 33.88 -34.44 -0.49
N VAL A 711 32.84 -35.05 0.08
CA VAL A 711 32.80 -35.59 1.46
C VAL A 711 33.31 -37.05 1.52
N SER A 712 33.74 -37.62 0.40
CA SER A 712 34.11 -39.04 0.30
C SER A 712 35.22 -39.45 1.28
N ALA A 713 36.26 -38.62 1.42
CA ALA A 713 37.36 -38.87 2.34
C ALA A 713 36.92 -38.95 3.82
N ASP A 714 36.00 -38.08 4.24
CA ASP A 714 35.45 -38.08 5.60
C ASP A 714 34.60 -39.33 5.85
N MET A 715 33.84 -39.76 4.85
CA MET A 715 32.99 -40.95 4.92
C MET A 715 33.81 -42.24 4.94
N ASP A 716 34.85 -42.35 4.12
CA ASP A 716 35.74 -43.52 4.11
C ASP A 716 36.56 -43.64 5.40
N ALA A 717 36.91 -42.50 6.04
CA ALA A 717 37.61 -42.48 7.32
C ALA A 717 36.76 -43.04 8.49
N LEU A 718 35.42 -42.94 8.43
CA LEU A 718 34.52 -43.39 9.49
C LEU A 718 34.65 -44.88 9.82
N THR A 719 34.92 -45.73 8.84
CA THR A 719 35.09 -47.18 9.06
C THR A 719 36.27 -47.43 10.00
N SER A 720 37.41 -46.81 9.71
CA SER A 720 38.62 -46.99 10.52
C SER A 720 38.45 -46.46 11.95
N ILE A 721 37.75 -45.33 12.09
CA ILE A 721 37.46 -44.70 13.39
C ILE A 721 36.46 -45.56 14.17
N ALA A 722 35.40 -46.06 13.53
CA ALA A 722 34.40 -46.92 14.16
C ALA A 722 35.02 -48.23 14.68
N GLU A 723 35.97 -48.81 13.97
CA GLU A 723 36.68 -50.02 14.37
C GLU A 723 37.69 -49.77 15.51
N ASN A 724 38.51 -48.71 15.41
CA ASN A 724 39.71 -48.58 16.23
C ASN A 724 39.75 -47.37 17.19
N GLY A 725 38.89 -46.37 17.04
CA GLY A 725 38.89 -45.13 17.84
C GLY A 725 38.36 -45.26 19.27
N SER A 726 38.56 -44.26 20.11
CA SER A 726 37.91 -44.20 21.43
C SER A 726 36.40 -43.96 21.31
N VAL A 727 35.62 -44.28 22.35
CA VAL A 727 34.15 -44.04 22.33
C VAL A 727 33.82 -42.56 22.09
N GLU A 728 34.66 -41.65 22.59
CA GLU A 728 34.50 -40.20 22.37
C GLU A 728 34.85 -39.79 20.94
N GLU A 729 35.93 -40.34 20.37
CA GLU A 729 36.33 -40.10 18.98
C GLU A 729 35.27 -40.59 17.98
N VAL A 730 34.72 -41.79 18.19
CA VAL A 730 33.68 -42.35 17.31
C VAL A 730 32.42 -41.47 17.34
N LYS A 731 31.98 -41.03 18.52
CA LYS A 731 30.80 -40.16 18.63
C LYS A 731 31.04 -38.77 18.04
N ALA A 732 32.23 -38.22 18.22
CA ALA A 732 32.62 -36.96 17.61
C ALA A 732 32.64 -37.08 16.07
N ALA A 733 33.22 -38.15 15.52
CA ALA A 733 33.28 -38.40 14.08
C ALA A 733 31.89 -38.60 13.47
N LEU A 734 31.00 -39.38 14.11
CA LEU A 734 29.61 -39.57 13.67
C LEU A 734 28.81 -38.27 13.71
N LYS A 735 29.07 -37.39 14.67
CA LYS A 735 28.44 -36.06 14.74
C LYS A 735 28.98 -35.12 13.66
N ALA A 736 30.30 -35.13 13.44
CA ALA A 736 30.96 -34.34 12.41
C ALA A 736 30.47 -34.74 11.01
N ALA A 737 30.47 -36.04 10.69
CA ALA A 737 29.98 -36.56 9.41
C ALA A 737 28.53 -36.16 9.12
N ARG A 738 27.61 -36.28 10.10
CA ARG A 738 26.22 -35.81 9.95
C ARG A 738 26.15 -34.31 9.64
N SER A 739 26.99 -33.49 10.28
CA SER A 739 27.04 -32.04 10.05
C SER A 739 27.63 -31.69 8.68
N THR A 740 28.68 -32.39 8.24
CA THR A 740 29.32 -32.18 6.94
C THR A 740 28.38 -32.61 5.82
N LEU A 741 27.79 -33.81 5.91
CA LEU A 741 26.80 -34.30 4.94
C LEU A 741 25.63 -33.31 4.81
N SER A 742 25.02 -32.90 5.92
CA SER A 742 23.85 -32.00 5.89
C SER A 742 24.17 -30.60 5.33
N ARG A 743 25.44 -30.19 5.32
CA ARG A 743 25.90 -28.95 4.66
C ARG A 743 26.20 -29.17 3.18
N ALA A 744 26.72 -30.35 2.81
CA ALA A 744 27.15 -30.66 1.45
C ALA A 744 25.97 -30.92 0.50
N ALA A 745 24.87 -31.51 0.98
CA ALA A 745 23.75 -31.84 0.09
C ALA A 745 22.39 -31.84 0.81
N PRO A 746 21.31 -31.46 0.12
CA PRO A 746 19.95 -31.60 0.62
C PRO A 746 19.50 -33.08 0.61
N ASP A 747 18.50 -33.37 1.44
CA ASP A 747 17.78 -34.65 1.51
C ASP A 747 18.67 -35.89 1.75
N ILE A 748 19.49 -35.83 2.81
CA ILE A 748 20.37 -36.93 3.28
C ILE A 748 19.80 -37.62 4.55
N SER A 749 18.49 -37.54 4.74
CA SER A 749 17.81 -38.00 5.96
C SER A 749 18.00 -39.51 6.22
N ALA A 750 18.04 -40.32 5.16
CA ALA A 750 18.27 -41.76 5.24
C ALA A 750 19.65 -42.09 5.83
N ILE A 751 20.72 -41.47 5.32
CA ILE A 751 22.09 -41.67 5.82
C ILE A 751 22.21 -41.15 7.26
N ASN A 752 21.69 -39.95 7.53
CA ASN A 752 21.70 -39.36 8.87
C ASN A 752 20.94 -40.22 9.91
N SER A 753 19.86 -40.87 9.51
CA SER A 753 19.11 -41.80 10.35
C SER A 753 19.94 -43.02 10.73
N VAL A 754 20.64 -43.63 9.77
CA VAL A 754 21.53 -44.78 10.01
C VAL A 754 22.73 -44.38 10.87
N LEU A 755 23.37 -43.24 10.60
CA LEU A 755 24.45 -42.70 11.45
C LEU A 755 23.98 -42.40 12.89
N THR A 756 22.71 -42.01 13.05
CA THR A 756 22.12 -41.82 14.39
C THR A 756 21.87 -43.17 15.09
N LYS A 757 21.54 -44.24 14.36
CA LYS A 757 21.47 -45.59 14.92
C LYS A 757 22.86 -46.08 15.33
N ALA A 758 23.89 -45.81 14.54
CA ALA A 758 25.29 -46.10 14.88
C ALA A 758 25.71 -45.41 16.19
N ASP A 759 25.44 -44.10 16.32
CA ASP A 759 25.73 -43.31 17.53
C ASP A 759 25.00 -43.83 18.79
N ARG A 760 23.75 -44.30 18.62
CA ARG A 760 22.94 -44.90 19.70
C ARG A 760 23.38 -46.31 20.07
N ALA A 761 23.89 -47.09 19.12
CA ALA A 761 24.36 -48.45 19.35
C ALA A 761 25.59 -48.49 20.27
N LEU A 762 26.43 -47.44 20.22
CA LEU A 762 27.66 -47.33 21.01
C LEU A 762 27.40 -46.80 22.44
N LYS A 763 27.49 -47.70 23.44
CA LYS A 763 27.32 -47.37 24.86
C LYS A 763 28.62 -46.87 25.52
N LYS A 764 28.49 -46.21 26.68
CA LYS A 764 29.64 -45.66 27.45
C LYS A 764 30.64 -46.73 27.93
N ASP A 765 30.21 -47.98 28.05
CA ASP A 765 31.02 -49.13 28.42
C ASP A 765 31.68 -49.84 27.21
N GLY A 766 31.59 -49.25 26.01
CA GLY A 766 32.16 -49.81 24.77
C GLY A 766 31.32 -50.95 24.16
N LYS A 767 30.21 -51.36 24.79
CA LYS A 767 29.30 -52.38 24.23
C LYS A 767 28.54 -51.82 23.04
N GLY A 768 28.33 -52.68 22.04
CA GLY A 768 27.60 -52.35 20.80
C GLY A 768 28.48 -51.82 19.66
N ARG A 769 29.80 -51.94 19.78
CA ARG A 769 30.76 -51.53 18.75
C ARG A 769 30.60 -52.26 17.42
N GLU A 770 30.37 -53.57 17.47
CA GLU A 770 30.12 -54.40 16.27
C GLU A 770 28.89 -53.90 15.48
N LYS A 771 27.78 -53.63 16.17
CA LYS A 771 26.59 -53.00 15.57
C LYS A 771 26.82 -51.58 15.07
N THR A 772 27.74 -50.84 15.71
CA THR A 772 28.11 -49.48 15.28
C THR A 772 28.85 -49.54 13.95
N VAL A 773 29.79 -50.47 13.80
CA VAL A 773 30.52 -50.70 12.53
C VAL A 773 29.56 -51.16 11.44
N GLU A 774 28.62 -52.06 11.74
CA GLU A 774 27.58 -52.51 10.81
C GLU A 774 26.72 -51.34 10.29
N PHE A 775 26.22 -50.48 11.18
CA PHE A 775 25.46 -49.29 10.76
C PHE A 775 26.32 -48.25 10.02
N VAL A 776 27.62 -48.13 10.34
CA VAL A 776 28.53 -47.24 9.59
C VAL A 776 28.75 -47.78 8.18
N ALA A 777 28.93 -49.09 8.01
CA ALA A 777 29.04 -49.71 6.69
C ALA A 777 27.75 -49.51 5.87
N GLU A 778 26.58 -49.74 6.48
CA GLU A 778 25.27 -49.47 5.85
C GLU A 778 25.15 -47.99 5.41
N ALA A 779 25.59 -47.05 6.25
CA ALA A 779 25.56 -45.62 5.92
C ALA A 779 26.51 -45.25 4.77
N ILE A 780 27.69 -45.88 4.68
CA ILE A 780 28.66 -45.67 3.61
C ILE A 780 28.15 -46.24 2.28
N ASP A 781 27.51 -47.42 2.30
CA ASP A 781 26.90 -48.01 1.10
C ASP A 781 25.76 -47.13 0.57
N LEU A 782 24.90 -46.62 1.46
CA LEU A 782 23.87 -45.65 1.10
C LEU A 782 24.48 -44.35 0.54
N TYR A 783 25.56 -43.86 1.13
CA TYR A 783 26.28 -42.68 0.65
C TYR A 783 26.86 -42.87 -0.75
N LYS A 784 27.55 -43.99 -1.01
CA LYS A 784 28.14 -44.30 -2.32
C LYS A 784 27.06 -44.42 -3.40
N ASN A 785 25.94 -45.06 -3.07
CA ASN A 785 24.79 -45.13 -3.96
C ASN A 785 24.24 -43.73 -4.26
N GLU A 786 24.06 -42.87 -3.25
CA GLU A 786 23.62 -41.48 -3.41
C GLU A 786 24.55 -40.64 -4.30
N VAL A 787 25.86 -40.73 -4.11
CA VAL A 787 26.84 -40.03 -4.96
C VAL A 787 26.71 -40.50 -6.42
N THR A 788 26.71 -41.82 -6.64
CA THR A 788 26.73 -42.41 -7.98
C THR A 788 25.53 -41.96 -8.82
N TRP A 789 24.31 -42.02 -8.27
CA TRP A 789 23.13 -41.64 -9.04
C TRP A 789 23.01 -40.12 -9.18
N ARG A 790 23.42 -39.32 -8.17
CA ARG A 790 23.36 -37.85 -8.24
C ARG A 790 24.34 -37.27 -9.26
N GLU A 791 25.57 -37.78 -9.34
CA GLU A 791 26.55 -37.37 -10.36
C GLU A 791 26.06 -37.68 -11.77
N ARG A 792 25.44 -38.86 -11.97
CA ARG A 792 24.80 -39.20 -13.23
C ARG A 792 23.60 -38.30 -13.52
N ALA A 793 22.75 -38.02 -12.53
CA ALA A 793 21.61 -37.12 -12.67
C ALA A 793 22.02 -35.69 -13.05
N ALA A 794 23.14 -35.19 -12.52
CA ALA A 794 23.70 -33.90 -12.87
C ALA A 794 24.09 -33.79 -14.35
N THR A 795 24.45 -34.92 -14.98
CA THR A 795 24.90 -34.95 -16.38
C THR A 795 23.76 -35.27 -17.34
N ASP A 796 22.99 -36.32 -17.06
CA ASP A 796 22.01 -36.90 -17.99
C ASP A 796 20.62 -36.25 -17.86
N LEU A 797 20.16 -35.96 -16.63
CA LEU A 797 18.80 -35.50 -16.34
C LEU A 797 18.69 -33.99 -16.21
N PHE A 798 19.75 -33.33 -15.73
CA PHE A 798 19.71 -31.92 -15.35
C PHE A 798 19.29 -31.00 -16.50
N ALA A 799 19.86 -31.16 -17.70
CA ALA A 799 19.53 -30.31 -18.84
C ALA A 799 18.07 -30.46 -19.28
N GLY A 800 17.58 -31.70 -19.39
CA GLY A 800 16.20 -31.98 -19.78
C GLY A 800 15.19 -31.50 -18.74
N LEU A 801 15.48 -31.73 -17.46
CA LEU A 801 14.59 -31.33 -16.36
C LEU A 801 14.61 -29.81 -16.13
N THR A 802 15.73 -29.14 -16.40
CA THR A 802 15.81 -27.66 -16.37
C THR A 802 15.02 -27.04 -17.52
N SER A 803 15.09 -27.60 -18.73
CA SER A 803 14.25 -27.16 -19.85
C SER A 803 12.76 -27.32 -19.54
N TYR A 804 12.39 -28.40 -18.85
CA TYR A 804 11.03 -28.60 -18.38
C TYR A 804 10.63 -27.59 -17.31
N ASP A 805 11.47 -27.39 -16.29
CA ASP A 805 11.27 -26.37 -15.25
C ASP A 805 11.07 -24.98 -15.85
N ASP A 806 11.93 -24.56 -16.78
CA ASP A 806 11.83 -23.28 -17.47
C ASP A 806 10.50 -23.10 -18.21
N ALA A 807 9.96 -24.18 -18.78
CA ALA A 807 8.67 -24.15 -19.49
C ALA A 807 7.48 -24.01 -18.53
N ILE A 808 7.52 -24.65 -17.35
CA ILE A 808 6.37 -24.72 -16.44
C ILE A 808 6.43 -23.78 -15.23
N LYS A 809 7.61 -23.26 -14.85
CA LYS A 809 7.82 -22.46 -13.64
C LYS A 809 6.96 -21.21 -13.56
N ASN A 810 6.74 -20.55 -14.70
CA ASN A 810 5.93 -19.33 -14.81
C ASN A 810 4.44 -19.62 -15.09
N SER A 811 4.06 -20.90 -15.20
CA SER A 811 2.69 -21.33 -15.47
C SER A 811 2.18 -22.23 -14.33
N ILE A 812 2.34 -23.55 -14.45
CA ILE A 812 1.95 -24.56 -13.44
C ILE A 812 2.71 -24.32 -12.12
N GLY A 813 4.00 -24.02 -12.19
CA GLY A 813 4.87 -23.83 -11.02
C GLY A 813 4.78 -22.44 -10.36
N LEU A 814 3.97 -21.52 -10.89
CA LEU A 814 4.00 -20.11 -10.49
C LEU A 814 3.72 -19.90 -8.99
N ARG A 815 2.84 -20.72 -8.42
CA ARG A 815 2.42 -20.62 -7.01
C ARG A 815 3.54 -20.91 -6.01
N LEU A 816 4.56 -21.68 -6.39
CA LEU A 816 5.68 -22.07 -5.54
C LEU A 816 6.93 -21.22 -5.77
N GLN A 817 6.87 -20.21 -6.65
CA GLN A 817 7.95 -19.24 -6.78
C GLN A 817 8.02 -18.34 -5.53
N ASP A 818 9.18 -17.79 -5.23
CA ASP A 818 9.34 -16.86 -4.09
C ASP A 818 8.56 -15.55 -4.33
N ARG A 819 8.55 -15.09 -5.58
CA ARG A 819 7.90 -13.84 -6.01
C ARG A 819 7.29 -13.96 -7.40
N LEU A 820 6.33 -13.09 -7.70
CA LEU A 820 5.77 -12.98 -9.05
C LEU A 820 6.83 -12.40 -10.01
N PRO A 821 7.03 -13.01 -11.20
CA PRO A 821 7.80 -12.38 -12.26
C PRO A 821 7.20 -11.01 -12.63
N THR A 822 8.05 -10.03 -12.94
CA THR A 822 7.62 -8.63 -13.18
C THR A 822 6.57 -8.51 -14.29
N SER A 823 6.64 -9.36 -15.32
CA SER A 823 5.65 -9.43 -16.41
C SER A 823 4.27 -9.84 -15.90
N ILE A 824 4.20 -10.85 -15.03
CA ILE A 824 2.98 -11.39 -14.45
C ILE A 824 2.43 -10.46 -13.37
N ALA A 825 3.31 -9.88 -12.54
CA ALA A 825 2.96 -8.93 -11.49
C ALA A 825 2.13 -7.75 -12.04
N ARG A 826 2.45 -7.24 -13.24
CA ARG A 826 1.69 -6.17 -13.90
C ARG A 826 0.25 -6.58 -14.23
N SER A 827 0.05 -7.79 -14.76
CA SER A 827 -1.28 -8.33 -15.07
C SER A 827 -2.11 -8.53 -13.80
N VAL A 828 -1.48 -9.12 -12.77
CA VAL A 828 -2.12 -9.34 -11.46
C VAL A 828 -2.49 -8.01 -10.80
N ALA A 829 -1.62 -7.01 -10.86
CA ALA A 829 -1.89 -5.67 -10.35
C ALA A 829 -3.09 -5.01 -11.04
N ALA A 830 -3.21 -5.14 -12.37
CA ALA A 830 -4.35 -4.61 -13.13
C ALA A 830 -5.68 -5.29 -12.75
N CYS A 831 -5.67 -6.61 -12.56
CA CYS A 831 -6.84 -7.34 -12.08
C CYS A 831 -7.27 -6.90 -10.67
N ARG A 832 -6.31 -6.76 -9.74
CA ARG A 832 -6.56 -6.33 -8.35
C ARG A 832 -6.96 -4.86 -8.22
N ALA A 833 -6.77 -4.05 -9.26
CA ALA A 833 -7.11 -2.64 -9.22
C ALA A 833 -8.61 -2.36 -9.35
N LYS A 834 -9.42 -3.39 -9.68
CA LYS A 834 -10.88 -3.31 -9.80
C LYS A 834 -11.57 -3.69 -8.48
N HIS A 835 -12.70 -3.06 -8.21
CA HIS A 835 -13.59 -3.43 -7.11
C HIS A 835 -14.31 -4.75 -7.40
N THR A 836 -14.51 -5.57 -6.38
CA THR A 836 -15.15 -6.88 -6.49
C THR A 836 -16.25 -7.02 -5.44
N ASP A 837 -17.47 -7.34 -5.88
CA ASP A 837 -18.58 -7.62 -4.96
C ASP A 837 -18.37 -8.99 -4.31
N ILE A 838 -18.15 -9.00 -2.99
CA ILE A 838 -17.97 -10.22 -2.19
C ILE A 838 -19.16 -10.50 -1.28
N SER A 839 -20.25 -9.71 -1.37
CA SER A 839 -21.42 -9.79 -0.48
C SER A 839 -22.10 -11.16 -0.45
N LEU A 840 -22.02 -11.95 -1.52
CA LEU A 840 -22.60 -13.31 -1.55
C LEU A 840 -21.85 -14.33 -0.70
N ASN A 841 -20.66 -13.98 -0.18
CA ASN A 841 -19.92 -14.79 0.79
C ASN A 841 -20.28 -14.46 2.25
N PHE A 842 -21.07 -13.40 2.46
CA PHE A 842 -21.59 -12.97 3.74
C PHE A 842 -23.04 -13.43 3.81
#